data_AF-A0A0L7LUG8-F1
#
_entry.id   AF-A0A0L7LUG8-F1
#
_cell.length_a   1.000
_cell.length_b   1.000
_cell.length_c   1.000
_cell.angle_alpha   90.00
_cell.angle_beta   90.00
_cell.angle_gamma   90.00
#
_symmetry.space_group_name_H-M   'P 1'
#
loop_
_entity.id
_entity.type
_entity.pdbx_description
1 polymer ?
#
loop_
_entity_poly.entity_id
_entity_poly.type
_entity_poly.pdbx_seq_one_letter_code
_entity_poly.pdbx_strand_id
1 'polypeptide(L)'
;MDVAAGGAGRVPAGGRAGAGKAGRVRAQPALLVPRQTHVVHRYLGYNEFTEVPQQGLKDLKVLNWLNLQNNNIVHIGPEIRWHHLEETLTSLSLSNNQVNKLNPQAFTALYHLVQLDLEGNHLRSISLDSLPPSITILKLSNNFLHELSCDLLFNLPRLQSIHLRHNFITFDTQTRCHSNKTKKIEKLDLSNNQITDFSEIYVLKDIQIRQIILDLNKLSVIPRTVFLNNRIERLSVSYNKLVSISRDLFLSLKNSLEHLEVEHNSLSELPDSLAEVARLRHLSLAYNRLEEAPSLPARIQTLSLAGNFLTSIPSALQTLEPGSIPFSNLTSSLHVLESSSTLFSGYFPFEIQEGLENLSWLSFDNNDFHILILSDIVAFPYIKYLNLEYNRIVDIVVNSDYQNVSLSLSSLRIAYNFISSLRRGSFAYMPELRNLDLSYNRINNLTKHSFRNLPNLRYLSLAGNIIDSMEAETFANLPKLEILELQGNNFTYLSMRAFYNVSNIDVTFTLNVSRNYIYRIDDESTSSINIFDGSYNELHEVPNNLFISVELSIRQIILSHNKIAHIPSEAFGEAVNLEILDLHNNNIQTVKRKSFNDLISLQILDLSYNYISQLSVEQFYNLNRLRYLKINHNNLRLLPRDIFKNTIIEHLDMSSNDISLFPVTALSQIGFTLRYLDLSHNRIEYLDSNIFRNTQFLLSLNLGHNLLTVLSDNTFSSIGGLRQLDLSSNSVKANFKELFHNLPNLRHLNLANISLKSVPYLPLMNLTILNLTTNYISSFKETDVKRLVGIRHLDLSHNRLTSLVPKMWFHLNNLDTLDVSYNPIVRISPNSFKWLNNLSHLNLNGLKYLDIVDQDSFRPLSSLRSLHIQSWSTINHSTFRICNVTSSLPSLYKLVIDWTDDYMNTQLHGIDAGNIRYLEIRGAKLQKICDEAFQPFADSQEIFIRITETSLMKLPLSFMRHLGQIPQLGVDLSYNQLTTLNPAIFYPNFTSWSHENEAGGELRRAVRSATCRDQLGRQVPLLQLRADEADCHASALSSDAQPNYTDFIYTLIIAIWTLVLR
;
A
#
# COMPACT_ATOMS: atom_id res chain seq x y z
N MET A 1 31.98 -13.91 21.99
CA MET A 1 33.41 -14.27 22.06
C MET A 1 33.67 -15.36 21.03
N ASP A 2 34.24 -14.94 19.90
CA ASP A 2 35.35 -15.53 19.13
C ASP A 2 35.61 -17.05 18.94
N VAL A 3 35.72 -17.39 17.64
CA VAL A 3 36.82 -18.11 16.92
C VAL A 3 36.64 -19.59 16.49
N ALA A 4 36.49 -19.75 15.14
CA ALA A 4 37.25 -20.53 14.12
C ALA A 4 37.68 -22.00 14.38
N ALA A 5 37.99 -22.92 13.44
CA ALA A 5 38.11 -23.08 11.97
C ALA A 5 38.05 -24.62 11.71
N GLY A 6 37.65 -25.18 10.56
CA GLY A 6 38.43 -25.29 9.32
C GLY A 6 38.59 -26.78 8.89
N GLY A 7 38.53 -27.06 7.58
CA GLY A 7 38.83 -28.40 7.04
C GLY A 7 38.48 -28.57 5.56
N ALA A 8 39.50 -28.58 4.69
CA ALA A 8 39.43 -28.62 3.23
C ALA A 8 39.68 -30.02 2.64
N GLY A 9 39.21 -30.26 1.41
CA GLY A 9 39.60 -31.38 0.54
C GLY A 9 39.66 -30.93 -0.92
N ARG A 10 40.69 -31.38 -1.67
CA ARG A 10 41.25 -30.74 -2.88
C ARG A 10 41.57 -31.80 -3.96
N VAL A 11 41.33 -31.46 -5.25
CA VAL A 11 42.05 -31.88 -6.52
C VAL A 11 41.78 -33.31 -7.06
N PRO A 12 42.03 -33.74 -8.35
CA PRO A 12 42.57 -33.13 -9.62
C PRO A 12 41.68 -33.35 -10.89
N ALA A 13 42.00 -33.10 -12.18
CA ALA A 13 42.90 -32.26 -13.01
C ALA A 13 42.75 -32.67 -14.51
N GLY A 14 43.09 -31.78 -15.47
CA GLY A 14 43.50 -32.10 -16.87
C GLY A 14 42.45 -31.87 -17.98
N GLY A 15 42.72 -31.30 -19.17
CA GLY A 15 43.95 -30.81 -19.81
C GLY A 15 43.69 -30.15 -21.20
N ARG A 16 44.69 -29.35 -21.64
CA ARG A 16 45.15 -28.83 -22.96
C ARG A 16 44.52 -29.39 -24.26
N ALA A 17 44.63 -28.82 -25.47
CA ALA A 17 45.01 -27.55 -26.13
C ALA A 17 44.99 -27.84 -27.66
N GLY A 18 44.79 -26.85 -28.55
CA GLY A 18 45.01 -27.04 -30.00
C GLY A 18 44.54 -25.88 -30.88
N ALA A 19 45.44 -25.33 -31.70
CA ALA A 19 45.35 -24.06 -32.42
C ALA A 19 45.28 -24.21 -33.95
N GLY A 20 44.86 -23.15 -34.68
CA GLY A 20 45.30 -22.93 -36.07
C GLY A 20 44.44 -22.02 -36.97
N LYS A 21 44.89 -20.75 -37.15
CA LYS A 21 45.02 -19.90 -38.38
C LYS A 21 43.97 -19.97 -39.51
N ALA A 22 43.63 -18.95 -40.32
CA ALA A 22 43.89 -17.51 -40.46
C ALA A 22 43.05 -17.01 -41.66
N GLY A 23 42.64 -15.73 -41.70
CA GLY A 23 42.02 -15.11 -42.89
C GLY A 23 41.79 -13.61 -42.74
N ARG A 24 42.58 -12.80 -43.46
CA ARG A 24 42.55 -11.32 -43.52
C ARG A 24 41.46 -10.82 -44.48
N VAL A 25 40.75 -9.75 -44.13
CA VAL A 25 40.32 -8.68 -45.07
C VAL A 25 40.48 -7.31 -44.39
N ARG A 26 40.92 -6.31 -45.18
CA ARG A 26 41.40 -4.96 -44.82
C ARG A 26 40.30 -3.87 -44.82
N ALA A 27 40.64 -2.79 -44.08
CA ALA A 27 40.32 -1.35 -44.28
C ALA A 27 38.95 -0.89 -43.73
N GLN A 28 38.82 0.11 -42.85
CA GLN A 28 39.22 1.53 -42.98
C GLN A 28 39.12 2.29 -41.61
N PRO A 29 39.57 3.57 -41.50
CA PRO A 29 39.98 4.20 -40.25
C PRO A 29 38.82 4.71 -39.39
N ALA A 30 39.05 4.67 -38.08
CA ALA A 30 38.20 5.26 -37.05
C ALA A 30 37.95 6.76 -37.33
N LEU A 31 36.73 7.08 -37.74
CA LEU A 31 36.14 8.40 -37.60
C LEU A 31 35.21 8.35 -36.39
N LEU A 32 35.49 9.24 -35.44
CA LEU A 32 34.80 9.37 -34.16
C LEU A 32 33.28 9.40 -34.32
N VAL A 33 32.61 8.37 -33.80
CA VAL A 33 31.18 8.41 -33.46
C VAL A 33 31.12 8.51 -31.93
N PRO A 34 30.57 9.58 -31.34
CA PRO A 34 30.46 9.64 -29.89
C PRO A 34 29.43 8.61 -29.42
N ARG A 35 29.86 7.76 -28.48
CA ARG A 35 29.02 6.88 -27.66
C ARG A 35 27.96 7.72 -26.94
N GLN A 36 26.68 7.47 -27.17
CA GLN A 36 25.60 7.93 -26.29
C GLN A 36 24.48 6.87 -26.20
N THR A 37 24.67 5.87 -25.33
CA THR A 37 23.57 5.10 -24.75
C THR A 37 23.09 5.86 -23.51
N HIS A 38 22.04 6.66 -23.60
CA HIS A 38 21.47 7.42 -22.48
C HIS A 38 19.96 7.16 -22.38
N VAL A 39 19.54 6.30 -21.45
CA VAL A 39 18.12 6.07 -21.16
C VAL A 39 17.55 7.31 -20.48
N VAL A 40 16.69 8.04 -21.18
CA VAL A 40 15.90 9.14 -20.61
C VAL A 40 14.53 8.56 -20.23
N HIS A 41 14.09 8.72 -18.98
CA HIS A 41 12.71 8.45 -18.57
C HIS A 41 11.96 9.77 -18.48
N ARG A 42 10.83 9.89 -19.19
CA ARG A 42 9.98 11.09 -19.18
C ARG A 42 8.60 10.77 -18.64
N TYR A 43 8.20 11.52 -17.61
CA TYR A 43 6.88 11.44 -17.00
C TYR A 43 6.10 12.71 -17.37
N LEU A 44 5.16 12.56 -18.31
CA LEU A 44 4.25 13.62 -18.76
C LEU A 44 2.80 13.33 -18.35
N GLY A 45 2.60 12.40 -17.42
CA GLY A 45 1.25 12.03 -16.96
C GLY A 45 0.64 13.09 -16.05
N TYR A 46 -0.69 13.05 -15.88
CA TYR A 46 -1.44 14.01 -15.04
C TYR A 46 -1.20 15.47 -15.45
N ASN A 47 -1.45 15.74 -16.74
CA ASN A 47 -1.44 17.06 -17.37
C ASN A 47 -2.72 17.21 -18.22
N GLU A 48 -2.80 18.26 -19.05
CA GLU A 48 -3.98 18.62 -19.84
C GLU A 48 -3.74 18.52 -21.36
N PHE A 49 -2.80 17.67 -21.81
CA PHE A 49 -2.47 17.55 -23.25
C PHE A 49 -3.66 16.99 -24.05
N THR A 50 -4.08 17.69 -25.11
CA THR A 50 -5.17 17.24 -26.00
C THR A 50 -4.67 16.45 -27.23
N GLU A 51 -3.38 16.51 -27.51
CA GLU A 51 -2.70 15.82 -28.62
C GLU A 51 -1.33 15.32 -28.15
N VAL A 52 -0.77 14.31 -28.84
CA VAL A 52 0.63 13.91 -28.59
C VAL A 52 1.52 15.09 -28.94
N PRO A 53 2.43 15.51 -28.05
CA PRO A 53 3.32 16.64 -28.30
C PRO A 53 4.43 16.34 -29.32
N GLN A 54 4.07 15.97 -30.57
CA GLN A 54 4.98 15.46 -31.62
C GLN A 54 6.16 16.40 -31.87
N GLN A 55 5.79 17.67 -31.99
CA GLN A 55 6.66 18.81 -32.05
C GLN A 55 7.74 18.72 -30.94
N GLY A 56 7.36 18.59 -29.67
CA GLY A 56 8.29 18.43 -28.55
C GLY A 56 9.10 17.12 -28.52
N LEU A 57 8.70 16.09 -29.28
CA LEU A 57 9.38 14.79 -29.31
C LEU A 57 10.47 14.69 -30.38
N LYS A 58 10.56 15.65 -31.31
CA LYS A 58 11.31 15.54 -32.57
C LYS A 58 12.74 14.99 -32.53
N ASP A 59 13.69 15.75 -32.07
CA ASP A 59 15.08 15.35 -31.93
C ASP A 59 15.43 14.54 -30.62
N LEU A 60 14.47 13.80 -30.01
CA LEU A 60 14.70 12.92 -28.85
C LEU A 60 15.24 11.56 -29.32
N LYS A 61 16.57 11.38 -29.29
CA LYS A 61 17.26 10.25 -29.94
C LYS A 61 17.38 8.94 -29.15
N VAL A 62 17.06 8.91 -27.85
CA VAL A 62 17.44 7.78 -26.96
C VAL A 62 16.35 7.38 -25.94
N LEU A 63 15.09 7.70 -26.22
CA LEU A 63 13.99 7.48 -25.27
C LEU A 63 13.41 6.06 -25.42
N ASN A 64 13.52 5.22 -24.38
CA ASN A 64 13.01 3.85 -24.40
C ASN A 64 11.60 3.69 -23.85
N TRP A 65 11.17 4.61 -22.98
CA TRP A 65 9.85 4.59 -22.34
C TRP A 65 9.24 5.99 -22.29
N LEU A 66 8.00 6.10 -22.75
CA LEU A 66 7.22 7.33 -22.75
C LEU A 66 5.89 7.10 -22.03
N ASN A 67 5.62 7.92 -21.01
CA ASN A 67 4.36 7.86 -20.26
C ASN A 67 3.58 9.17 -20.38
N LEU A 68 2.42 9.07 -21.03
CA LEU A 68 1.46 10.15 -21.29
C LEU A 68 0.11 9.87 -20.60
N GLN A 69 0.08 9.02 -19.57
CA GLN A 69 -1.17 8.62 -18.93
C GLN A 69 -1.93 9.78 -18.25
N ASN A 70 -3.25 9.68 -18.14
CA ASN A 70 -4.08 10.70 -17.48
C ASN A 70 -3.85 12.11 -18.07
N ASN A 71 -4.05 12.22 -19.37
CA ASN A 71 -4.11 13.47 -20.12
C ASN A 71 -5.45 13.52 -20.90
N ASN A 72 -5.64 14.50 -21.78
CA ASN A 72 -6.85 14.66 -22.59
C ASN A 72 -6.62 14.30 -24.07
N ILE A 73 -5.66 13.43 -24.40
CA ILE A 73 -5.24 13.18 -25.80
C ILE A 73 -6.38 12.53 -26.58
N VAL A 74 -6.82 13.15 -27.69
CA VAL A 74 -7.98 12.68 -28.48
C VAL A 74 -7.57 11.98 -29.77
N HIS A 75 -6.54 12.49 -30.46
CA HIS A 75 -6.20 12.09 -31.82
C HIS A 75 -4.83 11.43 -31.89
N ILE A 76 -4.77 10.25 -32.53
CA ILE A 76 -3.54 9.50 -32.80
C ILE A 76 -3.55 9.02 -34.26
N GLY A 77 -2.60 9.46 -35.08
CA GLY A 77 -2.57 9.12 -36.50
C GLY A 77 -1.22 9.26 -37.20
N PRO A 78 -1.15 8.99 -38.52
CA PRO A 78 0.10 9.02 -39.30
C PRO A 78 0.68 10.42 -39.44
N GLU A 79 -0.15 11.44 -39.22
CA GLU A 79 0.32 12.81 -39.05
C GLU A 79 1.26 12.94 -37.85
N ILE A 80 1.22 12.01 -36.88
CA ILE A 80 2.17 11.97 -35.76
C ILE A 80 3.55 11.58 -36.24
N ARG A 81 4.43 12.58 -36.26
CA ARG A 81 5.85 12.34 -36.50
C ARG A 81 6.53 11.97 -35.19
N TRP A 82 6.83 10.68 -35.03
CA TRP A 82 7.59 10.15 -33.88
C TRP A 82 9.10 10.43 -33.97
N HIS A 83 9.56 10.83 -35.16
CA HIS A 83 10.90 11.34 -35.39
C HIS A 83 11.98 10.33 -34.96
N HIS A 84 12.88 10.61 -34.02
CA HIS A 84 13.92 9.64 -33.64
C HIS A 84 13.45 8.52 -32.68
N LEU A 85 12.22 8.61 -32.17
CA LEU A 85 11.65 7.58 -31.28
C LEU A 85 11.35 6.26 -32.01
N GLU A 86 11.30 6.31 -33.34
CA GLU A 86 11.10 5.19 -34.25
C GLU A 86 12.09 4.04 -34.02
N GLU A 87 13.35 4.39 -33.71
CA GLU A 87 14.44 3.43 -33.51
C GLU A 87 14.68 3.05 -32.03
N THR A 88 14.04 3.73 -31.07
CA THR A 88 14.42 3.62 -29.64
C THR A 88 13.28 3.26 -28.69
N LEU A 89 12.04 3.62 -28.99
CA LEU A 89 10.93 3.43 -28.06
C LEU A 89 10.52 1.95 -27.96
N THR A 90 10.52 1.39 -26.75
CA THR A 90 10.16 -0.01 -26.47
C THR A 90 8.85 -0.15 -25.70
N SER A 91 8.46 0.88 -24.94
CA SER A 91 7.18 0.91 -24.26
C SER A 91 6.55 2.31 -24.28
N LEU A 92 5.27 2.35 -24.59
CA LEU A 92 4.47 3.57 -24.66
C LEU A 92 3.20 3.38 -23.83
N SER A 93 2.92 4.33 -22.94
CA SER A 93 1.66 4.40 -22.21
C SER A 93 0.91 5.67 -22.57
N LEU A 94 -0.29 5.47 -23.08
CA LEU A 94 -1.31 6.47 -23.40
C LEU A 94 -2.58 6.19 -22.59
N SER A 95 -2.46 5.51 -21.44
CA SER A 95 -3.63 5.07 -20.68
C SER A 95 -4.42 6.25 -20.10
N ASN A 96 -5.72 6.08 -19.91
CA ASN A 96 -6.63 7.10 -19.37
C ASN A 96 -6.52 8.44 -20.11
N ASN A 97 -6.62 8.39 -21.43
CA ASN A 97 -6.74 9.56 -22.30
C ASN A 97 -8.11 9.56 -22.97
N GLN A 98 -8.34 10.45 -23.94
CA GLN A 98 -9.61 10.57 -24.67
C GLN A 98 -9.51 10.01 -26.10
N VAL A 99 -8.55 9.09 -26.36
CA VAL A 99 -8.25 8.64 -27.72
C VAL A 99 -9.43 7.86 -28.29
N ASN A 100 -10.09 8.38 -29.32
CA ASN A 100 -11.32 7.79 -29.85
C ASN A 100 -11.11 6.97 -31.14
N LYS A 101 -10.01 7.20 -31.85
CA LYS A 101 -9.65 6.51 -33.10
C LYS A 101 -8.14 6.50 -33.29
N LEU A 102 -7.60 5.38 -33.79
CA LEU A 102 -6.24 5.30 -34.34
C LEU A 102 -6.32 5.39 -35.87
N ASN A 103 -5.70 6.40 -36.48
CA ASN A 103 -5.61 6.46 -37.94
C ASN A 103 -4.59 5.42 -38.46
N PRO A 104 -4.70 4.95 -39.73
CA PRO A 104 -3.72 4.05 -40.32
C PRO A 104 -2.30 4.63 -40.23
N GLN A 105 -1.31 3.79 -39.95
CA GLN A 105 0.10 4.13 -39.74
C GLN A 105 0.41 4.96 -38.47
N ALA A 106 -0.52 5.05 -37.52
CA ALA A 106 -0.34 5.76 -36.25
C ALA A 106 0.97 5.44 -35.49
N PHE A 107 1.31 4.16 -35.37
CA PHE A 107 2.50 3.70 -34.62
C PHE A 107 3.45 2.86 -35.48
N THR A 108 3.20 2.69 -36.78
CA THR A 108 3.98 1.78 -37.65
C THR A 108 5.45 2.19 -37.79
N ALA A 109 5.76 3.47 -37.54
CA ALA A 109 7.11 3.97 -37.53
C ALA A 109 7.92 3.53 -36.30
N LEU A 110 7.27 3.06 -35.22
CA LEU A 110 7.94 2.64 -33.97
C LEU A 110 8.42 1.17 -34.05
N TYR A 111 9.51 0.92 -34.77
CA TYR A 111 10.00 -0.43 -35.12
C TYR A 111 10.39 -1.31 -33.92
N HIS A 112 10.68 -0.72 -32.75
CA HIS A 112 11.12 -1.43 -31.56
C HIS A 112 10.07 -1.51 -30.43
N LEU A 113 8.85 -1.02 -30.67
CA LEU A 113 7.81 -0.99 -29.66
C LEU A 113 7.33 -2.41 -29.28
N VAL A 114 7.60 -2.83 -28.03
CA VAL A 114 7.26 -4.16 -27.50
C VAL A 114 5.91 -4.13 -26.80
N GLN A 115 5.68 -3.08 -25.99
CA GLN A 115 4.46 -2.92 -25.21
C GLN A 115 3.78 -1.59 -25.53
N LEU A 116 2.50 -1.68 -25.87
CA LEU A 116 1.63 -0.53 -26.06
C LEU A 116 0.47 -0.60 -25.07
N ASP A 117 0.34 0.45 -24.27
CA ASP A 117 -0.72 0.60 -23.27
C ASP A 117 -1.68 1.72 -23.68
N LEU A 118 -2.88 1.34 -24.11
CA LEU A 118 -3.97 2.23 -24.51
C LEU A 118 -5.19 2.03 -23.59
N GLU A 119 -5.01 1.48 -22.39
CA GLU A 119 -6.10 1.22 -21.46
C GLU A 119 -6.86 2.50 -21.08
N GLY A 120 -8.18 2.44 -20.89
CA GLY A 120 -8.96 3.58 -20.39
C GLY A 120 -9.17 4.70 -21.39
N ASN A 121 -9.17 4.39 -22.69
CA ASN A 121 -9.41 5.35 -23.78
C ASN A 121 -10.84 5.21 -24.34
N HIS A 122 -11.09 5.84 -25.48
CA HIS A 122 -12.40 5.85 -26.16
C HIS A 122 -12.37 5.12 -27.52
N LEU A 123 -11.42 4.18 -27.71
CA LEU A 123 -11.20 3.52 -29.00
C LEU A 123 -12.39 2.64 -29.39
N ARG A 124 -12.93 2.84 -30.59
CA ARG A 124 -14.03 2.01 -31.14
C ARG A 124 -13.58 0.87 -32.06
N SER A 125 -12.43 1.02 -32.70
CA SER A 125 -11.80 0.00 -33.55
C SER A 125 -10.30 0.22 -33.65
N ILE A 126 -9.56 -0.82 -34.05
CA ILE A 126 -8.11 -0.78 -34.25
C ILE A 126 -7.79 -1.51 -35.55
N SER A 127 -7.06 -0.85 -36.45
CA SER A 127 -6.59 -1.45 -37.69
C SER A 127 -5.17 -2.00 -37.52
N LEU A 128 -4.84 -3.09 -38.22
CA LEU A 128 -3.47 -3.60 -38.29
C LEU A 128 -2.50 -2.53 -38.77
N ASP A 129 -2.92 -1.76 -39.76
CA ASP A 129 -2.11 -0.69 -40.34
C ASP A 129 -1.75 0.39 -39.33
N SER A 130 -2.41 0.49 -38.17
CA SER A 130 -2.08 1.46 -37.12
C SER A 130 -0.95 1.02 -36.18
N LEU A 131 -0.55 -0.26 -36.17
CA LEU A 131 0.36 -0.85 -35.18
C LEU A 131 1.68 -1.35 -35.78
N PRO A 132 2.82 -1.27 -35.06
CA PRO A 132 4.09 -1.82 -35.52
C PRO A 132 4.17 -3.35 -35.31
N PRO A 133 4.91 -4.08 -36.17
CA PRO A 133 5.02 -5.54 -36.11
C PRO A 133 5.80 -6.09 -34.90
N SER A 134 6.47 -5.22 -34.15
CA SER A 134 7.30 -5.54 -32.99
C SER A 134 6.53 -5.87 -31.71
N ILE A 135 5.24 -5.50 -31.64
CA ILE A 135 4.41 -5.63 -30.43
C ILE A 135 4.28 -7.08 -29.98
N THR A 136 4.52 -7.31 -28.68
CA THR A 136 4.28 -8.60 -27.99
C THR A 136 3.10 -8.52 -27.03
N ILE A 137 2.94 -7.36 -26.35
CA ILE A 137 1.89 -7.10 -25.36
C ILE A 137 1.09 -5.88 -25.79
N LEU A 138 -0.19 -6.10 -26.01
CA LEU A 138 -1.13 -5.06 -26.38
C LEU A 138 -2.22 -4.95 -25.33
N LYS A 139 -2.28 -3.81 -24.63
CA LYS A 139 -3.30 -3.53 -23.62
C LYS A 139 -4.31 -2.54 -24.15
N LEU A 140 -5.55 -2.99 -24.23
CA LEU A 140 -6.69 -2.29 -24.82
C LEU A 140 -7.89 -2.34 -23.90
N SER A 141 -7.68 -2.64 -22.62
CA SER A 141 -8.77 -2.76 -21.66
C SER A 141 -9.46 -1.42 -21.44
N ASN A 142 -10.70 -1.42 -20.95
CA ASN A 142 -11.47 -0.21 -20.65
C ASN A 142 -11.55 0.75 -21.86
N ASN A 143 -12.02 0.27 -23.00
CA ASN A 143 -12.21 1.04 -24.24
C ASN A 143 -13.62 0.81 -24.82
N PHE A 144 -13.89 1.33 -26.03
CA PHE A 144 -15.17 1.20 -26.72
C PHE A 144 -15.14 0.21 -27.90
N LEU A 145 -14.21 -0.77 -27.90
CA LEU A 145 -13.99 -1.64 -29.07
C LEU A 145 -15.20 -2.53 -29.33
N HIS A 146 -15.71 -2.54 -30.56
CA HIS A 146 -16.90 -3.32 -30.94
C HIS A 146 -16.58 -4.66 -31.61
N GLU A 147 -15.36 -4.83 -32.13
CA GLU A 147 -14.94 -6.02 -32.87
C GLU A 147 -13.49 -6.41 -32.53
N LEU A 148 -13.18 -7.69 -32.71
CA LEU A 148 -11.81 -8.22 -32.63
C LEU A 148 -11.25 -8.36 -34.05
N SER A 149 -10.34 -7.46 -34.44
CA SER A 149 -9.74 -7.51 -35.79
C SER A 149 -8.89 -8.77 -35.98
N CYS A 150 -9.26 -9.58 -36.97
CA CYS A 150 -8.54 -10.79 -37.36
C CYS A 150 -7.14 -10.50 -37.88
N ASP A 151 -7.00 -9.39 -38.60
CA ASP A 151 -5.72 -8.95 -39.13
C ASP A 151 -4.73 -8.67 -37.98
N LEU A 152 -5.19 -8.11 -36.86
CA LEU A 152 -4.36 -7.92 -35.67
C LEU A 152 -3.83 -9.23 -35.11
N LEU A 153 -4.67 -10.25 -35.02
CA LEU A 153 -4.29 -11.54 -34.43
C LEU A 153 -3.30 -12.31 -35.30
N PHE A 154 -3.54 -12.39 -36.61
CA PHE A 154 -2.72 -13.20 -37.52
C PHE A 154 -1.49 -12.49 -38.07
N ASN A 155 -1.60 -11.19 -38.34
CA ASN A 155 -0.57 -10.47 -39.09
C ASN A 155 0.39 -9.68 -38.19
N LEU A 156 0.14 -9.59 -36.87
CA LEU A 156 1.17 -9.15 -35.91
C LEU A 156 2.08 -10.34 -35.54
N PRO A 157 3.34 -10.38 -36.00
CA PRO A 157 4.16 -11.60 -35.92
C PRO A 157 4.56 -11.96 -34.48
N ARG A 158 4.75 -10.97 -33.60
CA ARG A 158 5.28 -11.15 -32.24
C ARG A 158 4.24 -11.12 -31.12
N LEU A 159 2.97 -10.84 -31.44
CA LEU A 159 1.91 -10.76 -30.43
C LEU A 159 1.81 -12.08 -29.65
N GLN A 160 1.82 -11.99 -28.31
CA GLN A 160 1.73 -13.12 -27.37
C GLN A 160 0.60 -12.94 -26.36
N SER A 161 0.38 -11.70 -25.89
CA SER A 161 -0.67 -11.37 -24.94
C SER A 161 -1.46 -10.16 -25.42
N ILE A 162 -2.78 -10.28 -25.37
CA ILE A 162 -3.71 -9.21 -25.70
C ILE A 162 -4.80 -9.11 -24.63
N HIS A 163 -4.96 -7.90 -24.10
CA HIS A 163 -5.89 -7.62 -23.00
C HIS A 163 -7.00 -6.69 -23.49
N LEU A 164 -8.20 -7.24 -23.65
CA LEU A 164 -9.37 -6.55 -24.19
C LEU A 164 -10.50 -6.43 -23.16
N ARG A 165 -10.16 -6.53 -21.86
CA ARG A 165 -11.15 -6.49 -20.78
C ARG A 165 -11.98 -5.20 -20.80
N HIS A 166 -13.27 -5.28 -20.51
CA HIS A 166 -14.14 -4.08 -20.41
C HIS A 166 -14.18 -3.27 -21.71
N ASN A 167 -14.65 -3.92 -22.78
CA ASN A 167 -14.92 -3.33 -24.08
C ASN A 167 -16.35 -3.67 -24.52
N PHE A 168 -16.71 -3.36 -25.77
CA PHE A 168 -18.02 -3.62 -26.36
C PHE A 168 -17.96 -4.70 -27.43
N ILE A 169 -16.98 -5.60 -27.35
CA ILE A 169 -16.68 -6.55 -28.43
C ILE A 169 -17.86 -7.50 -28.61
N THR A 170 -18.32 -7.57 -29.85
CA THR A 170 -19.29 -8.52 -30.38
C THR A 170 -18.65 -9.24 -31.56
N PHE A 171 -19.21 -10.37 -31.97
CA PHE A 171 -18.80 -11.03 -33.21
C PHE A 171 -20.03 -11.13 -34.12
N ASP A 172 -19.94 -10.54 -35.32
CA ASP A 172 -20.96 -10.68 -36.35
C ASP A 172 -20.64 -11.87 -37.28
N THR A 173 -21.70 -12.54 -37.71
CA THR A 173 -21.75 -13.66 -38.67
C THR A 173 -21.11 -13.39 -40.03
N GLN A 174 -20.84 -12.12 -40.37
CA GLN A 174 -20.24 -11.74 -41.66
C GLN A 174 -18.70 -11.65 -41.64
N THR A 175 -18.06 -11.78 -40.47
CA THR A 175 -16.60 -11.61 -40.32
C THR A 175 -15.83 -12.87 -40.77
N ARG A 176 -15.69 -13.07 -42.08
CA ARG A 176 -14.93 -14.20 -42.64
C ARG A 176 -13.42 -13.89 -42.61
N CYS A 177 -12.72 -14.53 -41.68
CA CYS A 177 -11.27 -14.45 -41.59
C CYS A 177 -10.66 -15.81 -41.93
N HIS A 178 -9.89 -15.87 -43.02
CA HIS A 178 -9.13 -17.05 -43.41
C HIS A 178 -7.65 -16.70 -43.40
N SER A 179 -6.85 -17.48 -42.68
CA SER A 179 -5.39 -17.37 -42.67
C SER A 179 -4.78 -18.73 -42.93
N ASN A 180 -3.81 -18.80 -43.84
CA ASN A 180 -3.05 -20.03 -44.08
C ASN A 180 -1.90 -20.23 -43.06
N LYS A 181 -1.78 -19.36 -42.04
CA LYS A 181 -0.72 -19.41 -41.02
C LYS A 181 -1.30 -19.70 -39.64
N THR A 182 -0.69 -20.64 -38.92
CA THR A 182 -1.01 -20.92 -37.52
C THR A 182 -0.29 -19.93 -36.59
N LYS A 183 -1.05 -19.24 -35.73
CA LYS A 183 -0.53 -18.27 -34.74
C LYS A 183 -0.59 -18.87 -33.34
N LYS A 184 0.39 -18.57 -32.49
CA LYS A 184 0.37 -18.92 -31.06
C LYS A 184 0.12 -17.68 -30.21
N ILE A 185 -0.82 -17.78 -29.27
CA ILE A 185 -1.14 -16.75 -28.28
C ILE A 185 -1.09 -17.41 -26.90
N GLU A 186 -0.34 -16.83 -25.98
CA GLU A 186 -0.23 -17.36 -24.61
C GLU A 186 -1.48 -17.03 -23.81
N LYS A 187 -1.93 -15.78 -23.90
CA LYS A 187 -3.08 -15.28 -23.17
C LYS A 187 -3.94 -14.37 -24.04
N LEU A 188 -5.22 -14.72 -24.11
CA LEU A 188 -6.27 -13.90 -24.70
C LEU A 188 -7.30 -13.59 -23.60
N ASP A 189 -7.35 -12.32 -23.17
CA ASP A 189 -8.32 -11.85 -22.19
C ASP A 189 -9.40 -11.01 -22.90
N LEU A 190 -10.58 -11.58 -23.01
CA LEU A 190 -11.78 -11.00 -23.61
C LEU A 190 -12.86 -10.76 -22.54
N SER A 191 -12.49 -10.71 -21.26
CA SER A 191 -13.46 -10.58 -20.17
C SER A 191 -14.24 -9.26 -20.20
N ASN A 192 -15.44 -9.23 -19.64
CA ASN A 192 -16.27 -8.02 -19.54
C ASN A 192 -16.52 -7.36 -20.92
N ASN A 193 -17.03 -8.13 -21.88
CA ASN A 193 -17.37 -7.68 -23.23
C ASN A 193 -18.86 -7.96 -23.55
N GLN A 194 -19.27 -7.76 -24.81
CA GLN A 194 -20.66 -7.96 -25.25
C GLN A 194 -20.82 -9.24 -26.08
N ILE A 195 -19.93 -10.20 -25.90
CA ILE A 195 -19.89 -11.43 -26.71
C ILE A 195 -21.10 -12.31 -26.39
N THR A 196 -21.99 -12.52 -27.36
CA THR A 196 -23.21 -13.33 -27.20
C THR A 196 -23.10 -14.74 -27.77
N ASP A 197 -22.39 -14.90 -28.90
CA ASP A 197 -22.22 -16.18 -29.57
C ASP A 197 -20.86 -16.21 -30.30
N PHE A 198 -20.25 -17.40 -30.35
CA PHE A 198 -19.03 -17.67 -31.10
C PHE A 198 -19.30 -18.46 -32.40
N SER A 199 -20.56 -18.82 -32.67
CA SER A 199 -20.94 -19.94 -33.54
C SER A 199 -20.45 -19.90 -35.00
N GLU A 200 -19.93 -18.76 -35.47
CA GLU A 200 -19.32 -18.62 -36.81
C GLU A 200 -17.91 -18.00 -36.80
N ILE A 201 -17.21 -18.00 -35.66
CA ILE A 201 -15.88 -17.40 -35.50
C ILE A 201 -14.79 -18.35 -36.03
N TYR A 202 -14.64 -18.38 -37.34
CA TYR A 202 -13.55 -19.11 -38.01
C TYR A 202 -12.15 -18.61 -37.60
N VAL A 203 -12.01 -17.33 -37.20
CA VAL A 203 -10.70 -16.72 -36.90
C VAL A 203 -9.93 -17.41 -35.77
N LEU A 204 -10.62 -17.90 -34.73
CA LEU A 204 -9.94 -18.51 -33.58
C LEU A 204 -9.57 -19.98 -33.80
N LYS A 205 -10.17 -20.64 -34.80
CA LYS A 205 -9.90 -22.04 -35.14
C LYS A 205 -8.44 -22.26 -35.55
N ASP A 206 -7.83 -21.27 -36.20
CA ASP A 206 -6.45 -21.35 -36.72
C ASP A 206 -5.40 -20.74 -35.76
N ILE A 207 -5.81 -20.35 -34.53
CA ILE A 207 -4.94 -19.79 -33.49
C ILE A 207 -4.79 -20.79 -32.34
N GLN A 208 -3.55 -21.16 -32.00
CA GLN A 208 -3.24 -21.96 -30.82
C GLN A 208 -3.16 -21.06 -29.58
N ILE A 209 -4.16 -21.17 -28.72
CA ILE A 209 -4.31 -20.41 -27.47
C ILE A 209 -4.06 -21.35 -26.29
N ARG A 210 -3.22 -20.93 -25.35
CA ARG A 210 -2.95 -21.69 -24.12
C ARG A 210 -3.95 -21.34 -23.00
N GLN A 211 -4.18 -20.04 -22.79
CA GLN A 211 -5.12 -19.51 -21.81
C GLN A 211 -6.11 -18.55 -22.47
N ILE A 212 -7.39 -18.82 -22.29
CA ILE A 212 -8.46 -17.96 -22.76
C ILE A 212 -9.39 -17.60 -21.60
N ILE A 213 -9.64 -16.31 -21.43
CA ILE A 213 -10.48 -15.76 -20.37
C ILE A 213 -11.61 -14.99 -21.03
N LEU A 214 -12.84 -15.44 -20.77
CA LEU A 214 -14.08 -14.96 -21.39
C LEU A 214 -15.09 -14.53 -20.35
N ASP A 215 -14.64 -14.27 -19.13
CA ASP A 215 -15.54 -13.99 -18.01
C ASP A 215 -16.39 -12.74 -18.25
N LEU A 216 -17.53 -12.60 -17.60
CA LEU A 216 -18.36 -11.38 -17.65
C LEU A 216 -18.83 -11.01 -19.08
N ASN A 217 -19.16 -12.00 -19.90
CA ASN A 217 -19.73 -11.79 -21.25
C ASN A 217 -21.23 -12.16 -21.27
N LYS A 218 -21.81 -12.30 -22.48
CA LYS A 218 -23.22 -12.66 -22.68
C LYS A 218 -23.38 -14.01 -23.38
N LEU A 219 -22.37 -14.88 -23.28
CA LEU A 219 -22.32 -16.15 -24.00
C LEU A 219 -23.47 -17.06 -23.60
N SER A 220 -24.26 -17.53 -24.57
CA SER A 220 -25.29 -18.55 -24.35
C SER A 220 -24.84 -19.97 -24.70
N VAL A 221 -23.90 -20.10 -25.64
CA VAL A 221 -23.34 -21.38 -26.10
C VAL A 221 -21.83 -21.26 -26.32
N ILE A 222 -21.08 -22.32 -26.01
CA ILE A 222 -19.68 -22.48 -26.41
C ILE A 222 -19.63 -23.35 -27.68
N PRO A 223 -19.27 -22.82 -28.85
CA PRO A 223 -19.31 -23.58 -30.09
C PRO A 223 -18.09 -24.47 -30.26
N ARG A 224 -18.36 -25.65 -30.82
CA ARG A 224 -17.36 -26.68 -31.15
C ARG A 224 -16.23 -26.18 -32.06
N THR A 225 -16.50 -25.21 -32.94
CA THR A 225 -15.62 -24.83 -34.05
C THR A 225 -14.34 -24.13 -33.60
N VAL A 226 -14.36 -23.44 -32.46
CA VAL A 226 -13.26 -22.61 -31.93
C VAL A 226 -12.15 -23.47 -31.30
N PHE A 227 -12.48 -24.67 -30.85
CA PHE A 227 -11.61 -25.47 -29.98
C PHE A 227 -11.12 -26.79 -30.59
N LEU A 228 -11.61 -27.16 -31.78
CA LEU A 228 -11.29 -28.43 -32.47
C LEU A 228 -9.78 -28.72 -32.63
N ASN A 229 -8.96 -27.68 -32.83
CA ASN A 229 -7.52 -27.81 -33.07
C ASN A 229 -6.65 -27.13 -31.99
N ASN A 230 -7.27 -26.73 -30.88
CA ASN A 230 -6.63 -25.94 -29.84
C ASN A 230 -6.08 -26.81 -28.71
N ARG A 231 -5.03 -26.34 -28.01
CA ARG A 231 -4.44 -27.01 -26.85
C ARG A 231 -4.60 -26.14 -25.60
N ILE A 232 -5.85 -25.77 -25.33
CA ILE A 232 -6.16 -24.95 -24.17
C ILE A 232 -5.93 -25.76 -22.91
N GLU A 233 -5.17 -25.18 -21.99
CA GLU A 233 -4.89 -25.72 -20.66
C GLU A 233 -5.83 -25.12 -19.62
N ARG A 234 -6.17 -23.82 -19.78
CA ARG A 234 -7.10 -23.08 -18.91
C ARG A 234 -8.16 -22.37 -19.74
N LEU A 235 -9.41 -22.72 -19.47
CA LEU A 235 -10.59 -22.09 -20.04
C LEU A 235 -11.40 -21.48 -18.89
N SER A 236 -11.55 -20.15 -18.89
CA SER A 236 -12.44 -19.44 -17.98
C SER A 236 -13.55 -18.76 -18.77
N VAL A 237 -14.79 -19.07 -18.42
CA VAL A 237 -16.02 -18.54 -19.05
C VAL A 237 -17.04 -18.16 -17.96
N SER A 238 -16.55 -17.73 -16.80
CA SER A 238 -17.37 -17.43 -15.64
C SER A 238 -18.23 -16.17 -15.85
N TYR A 239 -19.31 -15.97 -15.10
CA TYR A 239 -20.20 -14.80 -15.22
C TYR A 239 -20.73 -14.58 -16.65
N ASN A 240 -21.25 -15.63 -17.28
CA ASN A 240 -21.84 -15.59 -18.62
C ASN A 240 -23.33 -16.00 -18.56
N LYS A 241 -23.94 -16.31 -19.72
CA LYS A 241 -25.35 -16.75 -19.83
C LYS A 241 -25.46 -18.19 -20.35
N LEU A 242 -24.43 -19.02 -20.13
CA LEU A 242 -24.37 -20.36 -20.69
C LEU A 242 -25.50 -21.20 -20.10
N VAL A 243 -26.29 -21.83 -20.98
CA VAL A 243 -27.39 -22.75 -20.57
C VAL A 243 -26.96 -24.21 -20.72
N SER A 244 -26.07 -24.51 -21.67
CA SER A 244 -25.47 -25.83 -21.85
C SER A 244 -24.07 -25.74 -22.45
N ILE A 245 -23.30 -26.83 -22.33
CA ILE A 245 -22.00 -27.01 -22.98
C ILE A 245 -22.09 -28.20 -23.94
N SER A 246 -21.59 -28.05 -25.16
CA SER A 246 -21.65 -29.11 -26.18
C SER A 246 -20.68 -30.26 -25.88
N ARG A 247 -21.13 -31.50 -26.15
CA ARG A 247 -20.31 -32.72 -26.08
C ARG A 247 -19.01 -32.62 -26.89
N ASP A 248 -19.09 -31.98 -28.06
CA ASP A 248 -17.97 -31.84 -28.99
C ASP A 248 -16.81 -31.00 -28.40
N LEU A 249 -17.09 -30.08 -27.47
CA LEU A 249 -16.08 -29.26 -26.82
C LEU A 249 -15.12 -30.11 -25.99
N PHE A 250 -15.67 -30.97 -25.13
CA PHE A 250 -14.88 -31.82 -24.25
C PHE A 250 -14.10 -32.88 -25.04
N LEU A 251 -14.70 -33.45 -26.09
CA LEU A 251 -14.01 -34.38 -27.00
C LEU A 251 -12.79 -33.74 -27.68
N SER A 252 -12.87 -32.45 -28.01
CA SER A 252 -11.76 -31.69 -28.62
C SER A 252 -10.64 -31.39 -27.63
N LEU A 253 -10.99 -31.06 -26.37
CA LEU A 253 -10.04 -30.65 -25.34
C LEU A 253 -9.59 -31.78 -24.39
N LYS A 254 -10.04 -33.01 -24.62
CA LYS A 254 -9.86 -34.15 -23.69
C LYS A 254 -8.42 -34.44 -23.25
N ASN A 255 -7.44 -34.08 -24.08
CA ASN A 255 -6.01 -34.34 -23.84
C ASN A 255 -5.20 -33.10 -23.42
N SER A 256 -5.81 -31.92 -23.28
CA SER A 256 -5.11 -30.67 -22.95
C SER A 256 -5.66 -29.91 -21.76
N LEU A 257 -6.99 -29.93 -21.53
CA LEU A 257 -7.62 -29.11 -20.51
C LEU A 257 -7.28 -29.61 -19.10
N GLU A 258 -6.78 -28.71 -18.26
CA GLU A 258 -6.41 -28.99 -16.87
C GLU A 258 -7.27 -28.21 -15.88
N HIS A 259 -7.69 -27.00 -16.26
CA HIS A 259 -8.49 -26.07 -15.46
C HIS A 259 -9.69 -25.58 -16.26
N LEU A 260 -10.87 -25.76 -15.68
CA LEU A 260 -12.13 -25.29 -16.25
C LEU A 260 -12.90 -24.49 -15.20
N GLU A 261 -13.10 -23.21 -15.47
CA GLU A 261 -13.83 -22.26 -14.62
C GLU A 261 -15.08 -21.80 -15.38
N VAL A 262 -16.25 -22.14 -14.84
CA VAL A 262 -17.56 -21.93 -15.50
C VAL A 262 -18.57 -21.30 -14.54
N GLU A 263 -18.08 -20.53 -13.56
CA GLU A 263 -18.87 -20.04 -12.44
C GLU A 263 -19.93 -19.02 -12.88
N HIS A 264 -20.97 -18.79 -12.09
CA HIS A 264 -21.97 -17.73 -12.34
C HIS A 264 -22.56 -17.78 -13.76
N ASN A 265 -23.04 -18.94 -14.18
CA ASN A 265 -23.71 -19.16 -15.45
C ASN A 265 -25.15 -19.67 -15.22
N SER A 266 -25.82 -20.21 -16.24
CA SER A 266 -27.18 -20.75 -16.14
C SER A 266 -27.26 -22.22 -16.56
N LEU A 267 -26.18 -22.99 -16.35
CA LEU A 267 -26.09 -24.38 -16.76
C LEU A 267 -27.04 -25.24 -15.92
N SER A 268 -27.92 -26.00 -16.57
CA SER A 268 -28.80 -26.99 -15.92
C SER A 268 -28.23 -28.40 -15.93
N GLU A 269 -27.40 -28.73 -16.93
CA GLU A 269 -26.75 -30.04 -17.09
C GLU A 269 -25.39 -29.89 -17.80
N LEU A 270 -24.56 -30.94 -17.72
CA LEU A 270 -23.31 -31.07 -18.47
C LEU A 270 -23.29 -32.40 -19.24
N PRO A 271 -22.73 -32.47 -20.45
CA PRO A 271 -22.68 -33.69 -21.25
C PRO A 271 -21.68 -34.71 -20.68
N ASP A 272 -22.01 -36.01 -20.78
CA ASP A 272 -21.19 -37.13 -20.27
C ASP A 272 -19.75 -37.17 -20.80
N SER A 273 -19.48 -36.56 -21.97
CA SER A 273 -18.12 -36.41 -22.50
C SER A 273 -17.16 -35.68 -21.56
N LEU A 274 -17.65 -34.92 -20.57
CA LEU A 274 -16.81 -34.33 -19.53
C LEU A 274 -15.99 -35.41 -18.82
N ALA A 275 -16.55 -36.60 -18.62
CA ALA A 275 -15.86 -37.74 -18.01
C ALA A 275 -14.66 -38.26 -18.83
N GLU A 276 -14.60 -37.95 -20.14
CA GLU A 276 -13.49 -38.35 -21.01
C GLU A 276 -12.29 -37.39 -20.94
N VAL A 277 -12.39 -36.24 -20.25
CA VAL A 277 -11.32 -35.23 -20.15
C VAL A 277 -10.21 -35.68 -19.18
N ALA A 278 -9.28 -36.48 -19.70
CA ALA A 278 -8.30 -37.23 -18.90
C ALA A 278 -7.28 -36.40 -18.10
N ARG A 279 -7.14 -35.10 -18.38
CA ARG A 279 -6.19 -34.21 -17.69
C ARG A 279 -6.83 -33.22 -16.74
N LEU A 280 -8.16 -33.14 -16.68
CA LEU A 280 -8.85 -32.18 -15.83
C LEU A 280 -8.57 -32.49 -14.36
N ARG A 281 -8.06 -31.51 -13.62
CA ARG A 281 -7.76 -31.62 -12.18
C ARG A 281 -8.61 -30.69 -11.35
N HIS A 282 -8.89 -29.51 -11.89
CA HIS A 282 -9.68 -28.46 -11.25
C HIS A 282 -10.89 -28.14 -12.12
N LEU A 283 -12.07 -28.27 -11.51
CA LEU A 283 -13.35 -27.95 -12.11
C LEU A 283 -14.15 -27.08 -11.15
N SER A 284 -14.48 -25.86 -11.57
CA SER A 284 -15.38 -24.97 -10.85
C SER A 284 -16.65 -24.74 -11.66
N LEU A 285 -17.77 -25.19 -11.09
CA LEU A 285 -19.13 -25.06 -11.63
C LEU A 285 -20.00 -24.18 -10.73
N ALA A 286 -19.38 -23.37 -9.86
CA ALA A 286 -20.10 -22.65 -8.82
C ALA A 286 -21.15 -21.66 -9.39
N TYR A 287 -22.23 -21.42 -8.66
CA TYR A 287 -23.30 -20.48 -8.99
C TYR A 287 -23.91 -20.71 -10.40
N ASN A 288 -24.24 -21.97 -10.70
CA ASN A 288 -25.00 -22.37 -11.89
C ASN A 288 -26.43 -22.79 -11.51
N ARG A 289 -27.15 -23.50 -12.39
CA ARG A 289 -28.50 -24.01 -12.15
C ARG A 289 -28.57 -25.54 -12.16
N LEU A 290 -27.47 -26.20 -11.79
CA LEU A 290 -27.41 -27.66 -11.81
C LEU A 290 -28.36 -28.22 -10.74
N GLU A 291 -29.30 -29.06 -11.17
CA GLU A 291 -30.21 -29.81 -10.28
C GLU A 291 -29.60 -31.18 -9.92
N GLU A 292 -28.75 -31.73 -10.78
CA GLU A 292 -28.03 -32.98 -10.59
C GLU A 292 -26.51 -32.80 -10.78
N ALA A 293 -25.72 -33.63 -10.09
CA ALA A 293 -24.26 -33.62 -10.22
C ALA A 293 -23.85 -34.27 -11.57
N PRO A 294 -22.89 -33.68 -12.32
CA PRO A 294 -22.53 -34.20 -13.64
C PRO A 294 -21.65 -35.46 -13.58
N SER A 295 -21.55 -36.19 -14.70
CA SER A 295 -20.56 -37.26 -14.89
C SER A 295 -19.13 -36.71 -14.90
N LEU A 296 -18.31 -37.08 -13.92
CA LEU A 296 -16.99 -36.49 -13.66
C LEU A 296 -15.82 -37.37 -14.15
N PRO A 297 -14.71 -36.77 -14.65
CA PRO A 297 -13.51 -37.52 -15.04
C PRO A 297 -12.74 -38.09 -13.85
N ALA A 298 -12.18 -39.28 -14.03
CA ALA A 298 -11.57 -40.09 -12.97
C ALA A 298 -10.34 -39.47 -12.26
N ARG A 299 -9.77 -38.37 -12.76
CA ARG A 299 -8.55 -37.73 -12.21
C ARG A 299 -8.79 -36.36 -11.55
N ILE A 300 -10.05 -35.95 -11.38
CA ILE A 300 -10.37 -34.71 -10.68
C ILE A 300 -9.85 -34.77 -9.25
N GLN A 301 -9.24 -33.67 -8.81
CA GLN A 301 -8.71 -33.51 -7.46
C GLN A 301 -9.50 -32.47 -6.67
N THR A 302 -9.98 -31.44 -7.36
CA THR A 302 -10.74 -30.34 -6.79
C THR A 302 -12.00 -30.10 -7.61
N LEU A 303 -13.13 -30.14 -6.93
CA LEU A 303 -14.44 -29.86 -7.50
C LEU A 303 -15.16 -28.81 -6.66
N SER A 304 -15.63 -27.74 -7.32
CA SER A 304 -16.55 -26.78 -6.72
C SER A 304 -17.91 -26.83 -7.42
N LEU A 305 -18.95 -27.12 -6.64
CA LEU A 305 -20.35 -27.15 -7.03
C LEU A 305 -21.16 -26.07 -6.29
N ALA A 306 -20.49 -25.14 -5.60
CA ALA A 306 -21.15 -24.18 -4.72
C ALA A 306 -22.24 -23.37 -5.45
N GLY A 307 -23.30 -22.89 -4.80
CA GLY A 307 -24.28 -21.99 -5.41
C GLY A 307 -25.23 -22.61 -6.46
N ASN A 308 -25.25 -23.95 -6.62
CA ASN A 308 -26.16 -24.67 -7.51
C ASN A 308 -27.46 -25.11 -6.82
N PHE A 309 -28.43 -25.67 -7.56
CA PHE A 309 -29.72 -26.13 -7.04
C PHE A 309 -29.75 -27.64 -6.71
N LEU A 310 -28.61 -28.19 -6.31
CA LEU A 310 -28.47 -29.61 -5.99
C LEU A 310 -29.25 -29.94 -4.70
N THR A 311 -30.26 -30.82 -4.79
CA THR A 311 -31.06 -31.26 -3.62
C THR A 311 -30.58 -32.57 -3.01
N SER A 312 -29.92 -33.42 -3.80
CA SER A 312 -29.40 -34.74 -3.38
C SER A 312 -28.19 -35.13 -4.22
N ILE A 313 -27.20 -35.79 -3.61
CA ILE A 313 -26.19 -36.51 -4.38
C ILE A 313 -26.92 -37.77 -4.85
N PRO A 314 -26.94 -38.10 -6.15
CA PRO A 314 -27.77 -39.18 -6.65
C PRO A 314 -27.55 -40.49 -5.87
N SER A 315 -28.52 -40.84 -5.02
CA SER A 315 -28.68 -42.17 -4.43
C SER A 315 -29.32 -43.03 -5.51
N ALA A 316 -28.51 -43.66 -6.36
CA ALA A 316 -29.00 -44.52 -7.42
C ALA A 316 -29.48 -45.87 -6.85
N LEU A 317 -30.51 -45.84 -6.00
CA LEU A 317 -31.30 -46.99 -5.63
C LEU A 317 -32.76 -46.56 -5.50
N GLN A 318 -33.46 -46.50 -6.65
CA GLN A 318 -34.81 -47.06 -6.68
C GLN A 318 -35.29 -47.56 -8.04
N THR A 319 -34.63 -47.29 -9.17
CA THR A 319 -35.06 -47.88 -10.45
C THR A 319 -33.92 -48.06 -11.45
N LEU A 320 -33.46 -49.31 -11.60
CA LEU A 320 -33.02 -49.99 -12.82
C LEU A 320 -32.23 -49.15 -13.87
N GLU A 321 -30.90 -49.11 -13.76
CA GLU A 321 -29.94 -49.38 -14.85
C GLU A 321 -28.51 -49.57 -14.28
N PRO A 322 -27.72 -50.57 -14.73
CA PRO A 322 -26.38 -50.80 -14.22
C PRO A 322 -25.34 -49.95 -14.96
N GLY A 323 -24.87 -48.87 -14.31
CA GLY A 323 -23.61 -48.21 -14.66
C GLY A 323 -23.66 -46.70 -14.86
N SER A 324 -23.71 -45.93 -13.76
CA SER A 324 -22.91 -44.70 -13.53
C SER A 324 -23.42 -44.00 -12.27
N ILE A 325 -22.87 -44.38 -11.12
CA ILE A 325 -22.99 -43.54 -9.93
C ILE A 325 -22.06 -42.35 -10.19
N PRO A 326 -22.51 -41.08 -10.06
CA PRO A 326 -21.72 -39.91 -10.48
C PRO A 326 -20.34 -39.83 -9.81
N PHE A 327 -20.22 -40.42 -8.61
CA PHE A 327 -18.99 -40.45 -7.82
C PHE A 327 -18.28 -41.82 -7.80
N SER A 328 -18.86 -42.94 -8.29
CA SER A 328 -18.19 -44.26 -8.17
C SER A 328 -16.86 -44.34 -8.92
N ASN A 329 -16.73 -43.60 -10.03
CA ASN A 329 -15.50 -43.50 -10.80
C ASN A 329 -14.43 -42.58 -10.17
N LEU A 330 -14.74 -41.94 -9.04
CA LEU A 330 -13.88 -40.98 -8.34
C LEU A 330 -13.28 -41.53 -7.05
N THR A 331 -13.56 -42.80 -6.72
CA THR A 331 -13.21 -43.60 -5.53
C THR A 331 -11.74 -43.49 -5.06
N SER A 332 -10.85 -42.79 -5.77
CA SER A 332 -9.45 -42.62 -5.37
C SER A 332 -8.82 -41.26 -5.68
N SER A 333 -9.48 -40.34 -6.40
CA SER A 333 -8.81 -39.13 -6.92
C SER A 333 -9.27 -37.81 -6.28
N LEU A 334 -10.53 -37.72 -5.86
CA LEU A 334 -11.09 -36.49 -5.33
C LEU A 334 -10.62 -36.26 -3.89
N HIS A 335 -10.00 -35.10 -3.63
CA HIS A 335 -9.48 -34.75 -2.31
C HIS A 335 -10.18 -33.54 -1.68
N VAL A 336 -10.68 -32.63 -2.54
CA VAL A 336 -11.36 -31.40 -2.16
C VAL A 336 -12.70 -31.33 -2.86
N LEU A 337 -13.76 -31.28 -2.07
CA LEU A 337 -15.12 -31.03 -2.54
C LEU A 337 -15.68 -29.79 -1.83
N GLU A 338 -16.03 -28.79 -2.62
CA GLU A 338 -16.72 -27.59 -2.18
C GLU A 338 -18.13 -27.58 -2.75
N SER A 339 -19.14 -27.57 -1.88
CA SER A 339 -20.54 -27.56 -2.28
C SER A 339 -21.35 -26.64 -1.36
N SER A 340 -20.81 -25.45 -1.16
CA SER A 340 -21.40 -24.41 -0.33
C SER A 340 -22.62 -23.78 -1.01
N SER A 341 -23.61 -23.26 -0.28
CA SER A 341 -24.74 -22.54 -0.91
C SER A 341 -25.55 -23.37 -1.92
N THR A 342 -25.73 -24.67 -1.70
CA THR A 342 -26.60 -25.52 -2.53
C THR A 342 -27.94 -25.80 -1.84
N LEU A 343 -28.79 -26.67 -2.39
CA LEU A 343 -30.09 -27.03 -1.81
C LEU A 343 -30.05 -28.34 -1.00
N PHE A 344 -28.85 -28.79 -0.62
CA PHE A 344 -28.73 -29.96 0.24
C PHE A 344 -29.45 -29.72 1.56
N SER A 345 -30.32 -30.66 1.91
CA SER A 345 -31.17 -30.59 3.08
C SER A 345 -31.27 -31.93 3.79
N GLY A 346 -31.93 -31.96 4.94
CA GLY A 346 -32.06 -33.16 5.76
C GLY A 346 -30.90 -33.34 6.72
N TYR A 347 -30.35 -34.56 6.80
CA TYR A 347 -29.28 -34.91 7.72
C TYR A 347 -27.93 -35.04 7.00
N PHE A 348 -26.85 -34.73 7.72
CA PHE A 348 -25.47 -34.92 7.25
C PHE A 348 -24.75 -35.96 8.12
N PRO A 349 -23.96 -36.87 7.53
CA PRO A 349 -23.96 -37.18 6.10
C PRO A 349 -25.27 -37.87 5.69
N PHE A 350 -25.79 -37.58 4.50
CA PHE A 350 -26.86 -38.36 3.87
C PHE A 350 -26.32 -39.75 3.46
N GLU A 351 -27.18 -40.69 3.04
CA GLU A 351 -26.76 -42.01 2.56
C GLU A 351 -25.65 -41.92 1.47
N ILE A 352 -24.40 -42.18 1.83
CA ILE A 352 -23.25 -42.20 0.90
C ILE A 352 -23.12 -43.63 0.38
N GLN A 353 -23.42 -43.84 -0.90
CA GLN A 353 -23.46 -45.18 -1.49
C GLN A 353 -22.13 -45.69 -2.06
N GLU A 354 -21.12 -44.85 -2.40
CA GLU A 354 -19.72 -45.19 -2.76
C GLU A 354 -19.01 -43.95 -3.41
N GLY A 355 -17.67 -43.82 -3.35
CA GLY A 355 -16.90 -42.90 -4.22
C GLY A 355 -16.23 -41.66 -3.61
N LEU A 356 -16.49 -41.35 -2.34
CA LEU A 356 -15.98 -40.16 -1.65
C LEU A 356 -15.01 -40.50 -0.50
N GLU A 357 -14.50 -41.73 -0.47
CA GLU A 357 -13.74 -42.26 0.68
C GLU A 357 -12.44 -41.48 0.91
N ASN A 358 -11.80 -41.00 -0.16
CA ASN A 358 -10.49 -40.33 -0.14
C ASN A 358 -10.54 -38.80 0.05
N LEU A 359 -11.71 -38.26 0.38
CA LEU A 359 -11.86 -36.84 0.71
C LEU A 359 -11.06 -36.50 1.95
N SER A 360 -10.30 -35.42 1.85
CA SER A 360 -9.55 -34.85 2.98
C SER A 360 -10.11 -33.50 3.42
N TRP A 361 -10.76 -32.79 2.49
CA TRP A 361 -11.41 -31.51 2.69
C TRP A 361 -12.82 -31.55 2.12
N LEU A 362 -13.80 -31.21 2.95
CA LEU A 362 -15.20 -31.13 2.58
C LEU A 362 -15.82 -29.83 3.09
N SER A 363 -16.43 -29.05 2.19
CA SER A 363 -17.18 -27.84 2.54
C SER A 363 -18.62 -27.93 2.06
N PHE A 364 -19.54 -27.78 3.01
CA PHE A 364 -20.99 -27.80 2.83
C PHE A 364 -21.63 -26.60 3.57
N ASP A 365 -20.91 -25.50 3.69
CA ASP A 365 -21.42 -24.30 4.35
C ASP A 365 -22.58 -23.65 3.56
N ASN A 366 -23.45 -22.91 4.25
CA ASN A 366 -24.61 -22.24 3.65
C ASN A 366 -25.61 -23.17 2.93
N ASN A 367 -25.82 -24.39 3.43
CA ASN A 367 -26.86 -25.31 2.95
C ASN A 367 -28.05 -25.36 3.93
N ASP A 368 -28.99 -26.29 3.74
CA ASP A 368 -30.19 -26.48 4.58
C ASP A 368 -30.12 -27.78 5.39
N PHE A 369 -28.93 -28.18 5.85
CA PHE A 369 -28.80 -29.31 6.76
C PHE A 369 -29.39 -28.97 8.13
N HIS A 370 -30.19 -29.88 8.67
CA HIS A 370 -30.92 -29.71 9.94
C HIS A 370 -30.35 -30.61 11.06
N ILE A 371 -29.77 -31.75 10.72
CA ILE A 371 -29.28 -32.74 11.69
C ILE A 371 -27.87 -33.19 11.29
N LEU A 372 -26.94 -33.22 12.25
CA LEU A 372 -25.62 -33.80 12.06
C LEU A 372 -25.54 -35.15 12.78
N ILE A 373 -25.35 -36.25 12.05
CA ILE A 373 -25.16 -37.60 12.61
C ILE A 373 -23.66 -37.92 12.60
N LEU A 374 -23.00 -37.79 13.76
CA LEU A 374 -21.55 -37.94 13.84
C LEU A 374 -21.07 -39.38 13.59
N SER A 375 -21.87 -40.40 13.93
CA SER A 375 -21.50 -41.82 13.73
C SER A 375 -21.27 -42.15 12.26
N ASP A 376 -21.98 -41.47 11.37
CA ASP A 376 -22.04 -41.83 9.95
C ASP A 376 -20.90 -41.18 9.15
N ILE A 377 -20.15 -40.25 9.78
CA ILE A 377 -18.92 -39.67 9.22
C ILE A 377 -17.83 -40.74 9.00
N VAL A 378 -17.96 -41.94 9.60
CA VAL A 378 -17.09 -43.08 9.32
C VAL A 378 -17.02 -43.45 7.83
N ALA A 379 -18.03 -43.03 7.05
CA ALA A 379 -18.02 -43.13 5.58
C ALA A 379 -16.87 -42.34 4.91
N PHE A 380 -16.27 -41.36 5.60
CA PHE A 380 -15.12 -40.58 5.11
C PHE A 380 -13.86 -40.86 5.95
N PRO A 381 -13.18 -42.00 5.77
CA PRO A 381 -12.09 -42.43 6.65
C PRO A 381 -10.86 -41.50 6.65
N TYR A 382 -10.67 -40.71 5.58
CA TYR A 382 -9.52 -39.80 5.44
C TYR A 382 -9.86 -38.33 5.67
N ILE A 383 -11.10 -38.00 6.07
CA ILE A 383 -11.53 -36.61 6.25
C ILE A 383 -10.76 -35.96 7.38
N LYS A 384 -10.17 -34.79 7.09
CA LYS A 384 -9.43 -33.99 8.08
C LYS A 384 -10.09 -32.66 8.35
N TYR A 385 -10.73 -32.07 7.34
CA TYR A 385 -11.42 -30.80 7.43
C TYR A 385 -12.86 -30.95 6.97
N LEU A 386 -13.80 -30.58 7.84
CA LEU A 386 -15.23 -30.53 7.55
C LEU A 386 -15.78 -29.16 7.93
N ASN A 387 -16.40 -28.48 6.95
CA ASN A 387 -17.06 -27.20 7.14
C ASN A 387 -18.56 -27.32 6.86
N LEU A 388 -19.36 -27.00 7.87
CA LEU A 388 -20.82 -26.99 7.87
C LEU A 388 -21.36 -25.65 8.39
N GLU A 389 -20.58 -24.57 8.28
CA GLU A 389 -21.00 -23.23 8.72
C GLU A 389 -22.27 -22.74 8.00
N TYR A 390 -23.00 -21.80 8.59
CA TYR A 390 -24.17 -21.17 7.94
C TYR A 390 -25.28 -22.15 7.49
N ASN A 391 -25.39 -23.32 8.13
CA ASN A 391 -26.49 -24.24 7.89
C ASN A 391 -27.65 -23.99 8.88
N ARG A 392 -28.63 -24.90 8.92
CA ARG A 392 -29.76 -24.86 9.86
C ARG A 392 -29.71 -25.97 10.89
N ILE A 393 -28.52 -26.44 11.24
CA ILE A 393 -28.35 -27.60 12.12
C ILE A 393 -28.91 -27.25 13.49
N VAL A 394 -29.86 -28.05 13.99
CA VAL A 394 -30.51 -27.88 15.28
C VAL A 394 -30.08 -28.92 16.32
N ASP A 395 -29.69 -30.12 15.88
CA ASP A 395 -29.26 -31.22 16.76
C ASP A 395 -28.04 -31.97 16.19
N ILE A 396 -27.20 -32.47 17.09
CA ILE A 396 -26.07 -33.34 16.81
C ILE A 396 -26.38 -34.71 17.42
N VAL A 397 -26.62 -35.69 16.55
CA VAL A 397 -26.99 -37.06 16.90
C VAL A 397 -25.75 -37.95 16.95
N VAL A 398 -25.69 -38.77 18.00
CA VAL A 398 -24.66 -39.80 18.18
C VAL A 398 -25.37 -41.11 18.50
N ASN A 399 -25.27 -42.09 17.61
CA ASN A 399 -25.91 -43.40 17.77
C ASN A 399 -25.08 -44.29 18.71
N SER A 400 -25.75 -44.94 19.66
CA SER A 400 -25.12 -45.73 20.74
C SER A 400 -24.37 -46.98 20.28
N ASP A 401 -24.61 -47.45 19.06
CA ASP A 401 -24.08 -48.71 18.54
C ASP A 401 -22.60 -48.62 18.13
N TYR A 402 -22.01 -47.42 18.12
CA TYR A 402 -20.67 -47.14 17.59
C TYR A 402 -19.61 -46.88 18.67
N GLN A 403 -19.68 -47.56 19.82
CA GLN A 403 -18.74 -47.34 20.95
C GLN A 403 -17.25 -47.56 20.63
N ASN A 404 -16.90 -48.14 19.48
CA ASN A 404 -15.52 -48.45 19.07
C ASN A 404 -15.04 -47.73 17.79
N VAL A 405 -15.79 -46.77 17.24
CA VAL A 405 -15.36 -46.06 16.02
C VAL A 405 -14.57 -44.79 16.38
N SER A 406 -13.41 -44.62 15.75
CA SER A 406 -12.56 -43.43 15.87
C SER A 406 -12.48 -42.71 14.52
N LEU A 407 -12.88 -41.44 14.49
CA LEU A 407 -12.79 -40.59 13.30
C LEU A 407 -11.43 -39.88 13.24
N SER A 408 -10.90 -39.69 12.03
CA SER A 408 -9.60 -39.04 11.76
C SER A 408 -9.69 -37.51 11.62
N LEU A 409 -10.87 -36.94 11.90
CA LEU A 409 -11.16 -35.53 11.72
C LEU A 409 -10.30 -34.65 12.63
N SER A 410 -9.64 -33.65 12.03
CA SER A 410 -8.76 -32.73 12.75
C SER A 410 -9.40 -31.36 12.97
N SER A 411 -10.25 -30.92 12.04
CA SER A 411 -10.94 -29.63 12.08
C SER A 411 -12.41 -29.80 11.73
N LEU A 412 -13.28 -29.34 12.63
CA LEU A 412 -14.73 -29.33 12.47
C LEU A 412 -15.25 -27.92 12.68
N ARG A 413 -15.88 -27.33 11.64
CA ARG A 413 -16.48 -26.01 11.69
C ARG A 413 -17.98 -26.11 11.51
N ILE A 414 -18.74 -25.72 12.52
CA ILE A 414 -20.21 -25.74 12.54
C ILE A 414 -20.73 -24.41 13.12
N ALA A 415 -20.02 -23.31 12.86
CA ALA A 415 -20.43 -21.98 13.29
C ALA A 415 -21.67 -21.49 12.54
N TYR A 416 -22.35 -20.46 13.06
CA TYR A 416 -23.52 -19.86 12.40
C TYR A 416 -24.65 -20.85 12.08
N ASN A 417 -24.94 -21.76 13.02
CA ASN A 417 -26.04 -22.73 12.92
C ASN A 417 -27.09 -22.45 14.02
N PHE A 418 -28.05 -23.35 14.22
CA PHE A 418 -29.13 -23.20 15.20
C PHE A 418 -29.06 -24.22 16.34
N ILE A 419 -27.87 -24.76 16.62
CA ILE A 419 -27.66 -25.76 17.66
C ILE A 419 -28.01 -25.15 19.00
N SER A 420 -28.92 -25.77 19.74
CA SER A 420 -29.44 -25.25 21.02
C SER A 420 -28.88 -25.96 22.25
N SER A 421 -28.48 -27.22 22.10
CA SER A 421 -27.94 -28.03 23.20
C SER A 421 -26.90 -29.02 22.69
N LEU A 422 -26.00 -29.44 23.58
CA LEU A 422 -24.98 -30.45 23.30
C LEU A 422 -25.18 -31.65 24.22
N ARG A 423 -25.22 -32.86 23.65
CA ARG A 423 -25.29 -34.10 24.43
C ARG A 423 -23.94 -34.40 25.07
N ARG A 424 -23.97 -35.14 26.16
CA ARG A 424 -22.76 -35.57 26.88
C ARG A 424 -21.88 -36.43 25.98
N GLY A 425 -20.60 -36.06 25.84
CA GLY A 425 -19.62 -36.83 25.07
C GLY A 425 -19.86 -36.84 23.56
N SER A 426 -20.63 -35.90 23.00
CA SER A 426 -20.93 -35.85 21.56
C SER A 426 -19.69 -35.99 20.68
N PHE A 427 -18.56 -35.39 21.09
CA PHE A 427 -17.33 -35.36 20.30
C PHE A 427 -16.31 -36.45 20.67
N ALA A 428 -16.61 -37.34 21.64
CA ALA A 428 -15.63 -38.28 22.20
C ALA A 428 -15.06 -39.30 21.18
N TYR A 429 -15.70 -39.47 20.02
CA TYR A 429 -15.31 -40.35 18.93
C TYR A 429 -14.26 -39.74 17.97
N MET A 430 -13.83 -38.49 18.20
CA MET A 430 -12.85 -37.77 17.37
C MET A 430 -11.57 -37.46 18.17
N PRO A 431 -10.74 -38.45 18.53
CA PRO A 431 -9.56 -38.23 19.36
C PRO A 431 -8.46 -37.41 18.67
N GLU A 432 -8.46 -37.33 17.33
CA GLU A 432 -7.52 -36.53 16.53
C GLU A 432 -7.97 -35.07 16.32
N LEU A 433 -9.14 -34.69 16.85
CA LEU A 433 -9.68 -33.34 16.72
C LEU A 433 -8.74 -32.33 17.36
N ARG A 434 -8.37 -31.30 16.61
CA ARG A 434 -7.51 -30.19 17.04
C ARG A 434 -8.27 -28.87 17.09
N ASN A 435 -9.20 -28.68 16.16
CA ASN A 435 -9.96 -27.44 15.99
C ASN A 435 -11.45 -27.77 15.96
N LEU A 436 -12.21 -27.17 16.88
CA LEU A 436 -13.66 -27.28 16.93
C LEU A 436 -14.26 -25.87 17.04
N ASP A 437 -15.06 -25.48 16.05
CA ASP A 437 -15.75 -24.19 16.03
C ASP A 437 -17.27 -24.39 16.06
N LEU A 438 -17.88 -23.97 17.17
CA LEU A 438 -19.32 -23.97 17.45
C LEU A 438 -19.82 -22.53 17.68
N SER A 439 -19.08 -21.52 17.25
CA SER A 439 -19.44 -20.11 17.47
C SER A 439 -20.72 -19.71 16.75
N TYR A 440 -21.37 -18.65 17.22
CA TYR A 440 -22.59 -18.09 16.62
C TYR A 440 -23.72 -19.13 16.42
N ASN A 441 -23.87 -20.04 17.37
CA ASN A 441 -25.01 -20.95 17.47
C ASN A 441 -26.04 -20.42 18.49
N ARG A 442 -27.00 -21.25 18.90
CA ARG A 442 -28.01 -20.92 19.92
C ARG A 442 -27.84 -21.73 21.20
N ILE A 443 -26.61 -22.16 21.49
CA ILE A 443 -26.32 -23.00 22.66
C ILE A 443 -26.61 -22.15 23.89
N ASN A 444 -27.48 -22.64 24.77
CA ASN A 444 -27.92 -21.91 25.95
C ASN A 444 -27.29 -22.41 27.26
N ASN A 445 -26.96 -23.70 27.35
CA ASN A 445 -26.40 -24.29 28.55
C ASN A 445 -25.37 -25.37 28.18
N LEU A 446 -24.30 -25.45 28.97
CA LEU A 446 -23.26 -26.45 28.84
C LEU A 446 -23.34 -27.45 30.01
N THR A 447 -23.65 -28.70 29.68
CA THR A 447 -23.80 -29.77 30.68
C THR A 447 -22.46 -30.43 31.03
N LYS A 448 -22.44 -31.21 32.11
CA LYS A 448 -21.28 -31.98 32.53
C LYS A 448 -20.80 -32.90 31.41
N HIS A 449 -19.51 -32.81 31.09
CA HIS A 449 -18.82 -33.61 30.08
C HIS A 449 -19.28 -33.43 28.63
N SER A 450 -19.78 -32.25 28.25
CA SER A 450 -20.06 -31.95 26.83
C SER A 450 -18.82 -32.07 25.93
N PHE A 451 -17.62 -31.76 26.44
CA PHE A 451 -16.35 -31.79 25.68
C PHE A 451 -15.30 -32.73 26.29
N ARG A 452 -15.69 -33.93 26.73
CA ARG A 452 -14.78 -34.81 27.48
C ARG A 452 -13.84 -35.62 26.58
N ASN A 453 -12.61 -35.85 27.07
CA ASN A 453 -11.62 -36.80 26.53
C ASN A 453 -11.19 -36.52 25.07
N LEU A 454 -10.83 -35.28 24.75
CA LEU A 454 -10.25 -34.93 23.44
C LEU A 454 -8.74 -34.66 23.61
N PRO A 455 -7.88 -35.69 23.48
CA PRO A 455 -6.47 -35.60 23.88
C PRO A 455 -5.62 -34.70 22.98
N ASN A 456 -6.10 -34.40 21.77
CA ASN A 456 -5.39 -33.57 20.79
C ASN A 456 -6.04 -32.21 20.54
N LEU A 457 -7.15 -31.88 21.22
CA LEU A 457 -7.87 -30.62 21.01
C LEU A 457 -6.99 -29.46 21.47
N ARG A 458 -6.83 -28.47 20.58
CA ARG A 458 -6.02 -27.26 20.82
C ARG A 458 -6.87 -26.01 20.80
N TYR A 459 -7.85 -25.94 19.90
CA TYR A 459 -8.74 -24.80 19.73
C TYR A 459 -10.20 -25.22 19.86
N LEU A 460 -10.92 -24.56 20.77
CA LEU A 460 -12.36 -24.70 20.94
C LEU A 460 -13.01 -23.32 20.97
N SER A 461 -13.96 -23.07 20.07
CA SER A 461 -14.74 -21.83 20.06
C SER A 461 -16.22 -22.09 20.28
N LEU A 462 -16.76 -21.35 21.25
CA LEU A 462 -18.17 -21.26 21.60
C LEU A 462 -18.62 -19.79 21.63
N ALA A 463 -17.83 -18.89 21.02
CA ALA A 463 -18.10 -17.46 21.00
C ALA A 463 -19.44 -17.12 20.35
N GLY A 464 -20.09 -16.03 20.77
CA GLY A 464 -21.31 -15.54 20.12
C GLY A 464 -22.54 -16.45 20.24
N ASN A 465 -22.56 -17.36 21.21
CA ASN A 465 -23.76 -18.16 21.55
C ASN A 465 -24.63 -17.41 22.59
N ILE A 466 -25.65 -18.08 23.13
CA ILE A 466 -26.54 -17.53 24.17
C ILE A 466 -26.33 -18.24 25.51
N ILE A 467 -25.10 -18.69 25.78
CA ILE A 467 -24.79 -19.52 26.94
C ILE A 467 -24.90 -18.66 28.20
N ASP A 468 -25.77 -19.02 29.14
CA ASP A 468 -25.97 -18.30 30.40
C ASP A 468 -25.32 -18.98 31.61
N SER A 469 -25.10 -20.29 31.53
CA SER A 469 -24.61 -21.14 32.61
C SER A 469 -23.80 -22.34 32.09
N MET A 470 -22.94 -22.87 32.96
CA MET A 470 -22.15 -24.08 32.71
C MET A 470 -22.06 -24.95 33.98
N GLU A 471 -22.17 -26.26 33.80
CA GLU A 471 -22.04 -27.25 34.88
C GLU A 471 -20.57 -27.58 35.21
N ALA A 472 -20.34 -28.23 36.35
CA ALA A 472 -19.03 -28.76 36.70
C ALA A 472 -18.56 -29.83 35.69
N GLU A 473 -17.26 -29.86 35.41
CA GLU A 473 -16.61 -30.81 34.50
C GLU A 473 -17.15 -30.78 33.04
N THR A 474 -17.69 -29.65 32.59
CA THR A 474 -18.05 -29.42 31.18
C THR A 474 -16.85 -29.64 30.26
N PHE A 475 -15.69 -29.06 30.58
CA PHE A 475 -14.43 -29.23 29.87
C PHE A 475 -13.55 -30.20 30.68
N ALA A 476 -13.72 -31.51 30.47
CA ALA A 476 -13.00 -32.52 31.23
C ALA A 476 -11.96 -33.27 30.39
N ASN A 477 -10.72 -33.39 30.87
CA ASN A 477 -9.64 -34.12 30.22
C ASN A 477 -9.31 -33.60 28.80
N LEU A 478 -8.88 -32.34 28.72
CA LEU A 478 -8.46 -31.67 27.48
C LEU A 478 -6.98 -31.25 27.59
N PRO A 479 -6.03 -32.21 27.69
CA PRO A 479 -4.68 -31.95 28.19
C PRO A 479 -3.80 -31.11 27.25
N LYS A 480 -4.21 -30.87 26.00
CA LYS A 480 -3.47 -30.06 25.02
C LYS A 480 -4.21 -28.80 24.59
N LEU A 481 -5.27 -28.41 25.31
CA LEU A 481 -6.06 -27.24 24.95
C LEU A 481 -5.21 -25.98 25.09
N GLU A 482 -5.05 -25.27 23.98
CA GLU A 482 -4.28 -24.03 23.89
C GLU A 482 -5.20 -22.82 24.00
N ILE A 483 -6.40 -22.88 23.41
CA ILE A 483 -7.33 -21.75 23.32
C ILE A 483 -8.78 -22.22 23.52
N LEU A 484 -9.48 -21.54 24.43
CA LEU A 484 -10.91 -21.66 24.64
C LEU A 484 -11.58 -20.27 24.54
N GLU A 485 -12.41 -20.11 23.51
CA GLU A 485 -13.14 -18.87 23.19
C GLU A 485 -14.60 -18.98 23.65
N LEU A 486 -14.98 -18.18 24.64
CA LEU A 486 -16.31 -18.10 25.27
C LEU A 486 -16.90 -16.67 25.20
N GLN A 487 -16.27 -15.77 24.47
CA GLN A 487 -16.64 -14.37 24.37
C GLN A 487 -17.99 -14.14 23.68
N GLY A 488 -18.67 -13.04 24.01
CA GLY A 488 -19.93 -12.69 23.35
C GLY A 488 -21.08 -13.65 23.67
N ASN A 489 -21.06 -14.26 24.85
CA ASN A 489 -22.14 -15.10 25.37
C ASN A 489 -22.99 -14.32 26.40
N ASN A 490 -23.88 -15.02 27.09
CA ASN A 490 -24.73 -14.46 28.14
C ASN A 490 -24.30 -14.89 29.55
N PHE A 491 -23.02 -15.25 29.74
CA PHE A 491 -22.55 -15.71 31.04
C PHE A 491 -22.72 -14.62 32.08
N THR A 492 -23.39 -14.96 33.18
CA THR A 492 -23.55 -14.05 34.33
C THR A 492 -22.57 -14.38 35.45
N TYR A 493 -22.09 -15.63 35.51
CA TYR A 493 -21.02 -16.07 36.41
C TYR A 493 -20.15 -17.11 35.70
N LEU A 494 -18.95 -17.36 36.23
CA LEU A 494 -18.05 -18.42 35.77
C LEU A 494 -17.72 -19.37 36.93
N SER A 495 -17.88 -20.68 36.77
CA SER A 495 -17.48 -21.67 37.79
C SER A 495 -16.15 -22.34 37.42
N MET A 496 -15.18 -22.33 38.34
CA MET A 496 -13.87 -22.94 38.10
C MET A 496 -13.92 -24.48 38.03
N ARG A 497 -14.98 -25.11 38.57
CA ARG A 497 -15.18 -26.57 38.47
C ARG A 497 -15.45 -27.06 37.04
N ALA A 498 -15.73 -26.16 36.09
CA ALA A 498 -15.89 -26.52 34.69
C ALA A 498 -14.60 -27.04 34.04
N PHE A 499 -13.42 -26.66 34.57
CA PHE A 499 -12.10 -26.87 33.96
C PHE A 499 -11.30 -28.03 34.59
N TYR A 500 -11.90 -29.23 34.67
CA TYR A 500 -11.22 -30.39 35.25
C TYR A 500 -10.20 -31.02 34.29
N ASN A 501 -8.91 -30.98 34.63
CA ASN A 501 -7.81 -31.52 33.81
C ASN A 501 -7.81 -30.92 32.39
N VAL A 502 -7.89 -29.58 32.31
CA VAL A 502 -7.81 -28.80 31.07
C VAL A 502 -6.42 -28.21 30.93
N SER A 503 -5.83 -28.44 29.75
CA SER A 503 -4.42 -28.17 29.45
C SER A 503 -3.45 -28.91 30.38
N ASN A 504 -2.15 -28.69 30.18
CA ASN A 504 -1.08 -29.14 31.04
C ASN A 504 -0.05 -28.01 31.22
N ILE A 505 0.91 -28.22 32.11
CA ILE A 505 1.91 -27.19 32.47
C ILE A 505 2.87 -26.82 31.32
N ASP A 506 3.02 -27.68 30.31
CA ASP A 506 3.89 -27.46 29.15
C ASP A 506 3.18 -26.70 28.02
N VAL A 507 1.86 -26.52 28.10
CA VAL A 507 1.04 -25.87 27.08
C VAL A 507 0.51 -24.55 27.61
N THR A 508 0.71 -23.48 26.83
CA THR A 508 0.11 -22.18 27.16
C THR A 508 -1.38 -22.21 26.87
N PHE A 509 -2.20 -22.17 27.92
CA PHE A 509 -3.65 -22.15 27.80
C PHE A 509 -4.22 -20.74 27.96
N THR A 510 -4.98 -20.32 26.95
CA THR A 510 -5.71 -19.06 26.88
C THR A 510 -7.21 -19.31 27.04
N LEU A 511 -7.79 -18.66 28.04
CA LEU A 511 -9.23 -18.64 28.28
C LEU A 511 -9.77 -17.23 28.01
N ASN A 512 -10.62 -17.09 27.01
CA ASN A 512 -11.27 -15.83 26.67
C ASN A 512 -12.76 -15.88 27.04
N VAL A 513 -13.16 -15.12 28.05
CA VAL A 513 -14.54 -14.95 28.48
C VAL A 513 -15.01 -13.50 28.32
N SER A 514 -14.32 -12.72 27.47
CA SER A 514 -14.62 -11.29 27.28
C SER A 514 -16.01 -11.05 26.71
N ARG A 515 -16.54 -9.82 26.79
CA ARG A 515 -17.83 -9.45 26.19
C ARG A 515 -18.98 -10.35 26.66
N ASN A 516 -19.03 -10.64 27.95
CA ASN A 516 -20.13 -11.34 28.62
C ASN A 516 -20.75 -10.41 29.67
N TYR A 517 -21.63 -10.95 30.53
CA TYR A 517 -22.22 -10.22 31.66
C TYR A 517 -21.74 -10.78 33.00
N ILE A 518 -20.49 -11.28 33.05
CA ILE A 518 -19.95 -11.94 34.23
C ILE A 518 -19.78 -10.92 35.34
N TYR A 519 -20.52 -11.10 36.43
CA TYR A 519 -20.42 -10.24 37.62
C TYR A 519 -19.63 -10.90 38.76
N ARG A 520 -19.44 -12.23 38.73
CA ARG A 520 -18.64 -12.98 39.72
C ARG A 520 -18.05 -14.29 39.17
N ILE A 521 -17.00 -14.78 39.81
CA ILE A 521 -16.38 -16.09 39.54
C ILE A 521 -16.47 -16.96 40.81
N ASP A 522 -17.03 -18.16 40.66
CA ASP A 522 -17.38 -19.08 41.75
C ASP A 522 -16.49 -20.34 41.75
N ASP A 523 -16.49 -21.01 42.90
CA ASP A 523 -15.77 -22.26 43.19
C ASP A 523 -14.24 -22.16 43.11
N GLU A 524 -13.57 -23.12 43.75
CA GLU A 524 -12.13 -23.28 43.71
C GLU A 524 -11.80 -24.61 43.02
N SER A 525 -10.98 -24.57 41.97
CA SER A 525 -10.52 -25.77 41.25
C SER A 525 -9.21 -25.49 40.54
N THR A 526 -8.16 -26.26 40.87
CA THR A 526 -6.83 -26.10 40.27
C THR A 526 -6.88 -26.22 38.75
N SER A 527 -6.46 -25.16 38.05
CA SER A 527 -6.50 -25.04 36.59
C SER A 527 -5.18 -24.49 36.04
N SER A 528 -4.78 -24.95 34.86
CA SER A 528 -3.53 -24.54 34.20
C SER A 528 -3.73 -23.36 33.24
N ILE A 529 -4.58 -22.39 33.58
CA ILE A 529 -4.83 -21.21 32.73
C ILE A 529 -3.64 -20.26 32.83
N ASN A 530 -2.98 -20.00 31.71
CA ASN A 530 -1.84 -19.09 31.65
C ASN A 530 -2.22 -17.68 31.24
N ILE A 531 -3.22 -17.54 30.36
CA ILE A 531 -3.74 -16.26 29.88
C ILE A 531 -5.25 -16.26 30.08
N PHE A 532 -5.75 -15.27 30.80
CA PHE A 532 -7.18 -15.10 31.05
C PHE A 532 -7.60 -13.71 30.58
N ASP A 533 -8.52 -13.68 29.61
CA ASP A 533 -9.18 -12.46 29.15
C ASP A 533 -10.63 -12.43 29.64
N GLY A 534 -10.86 -11.62 30.67
CA GLY A 534 -12.18 -11.30 31.21
C GLY A 534 -12.61 -9.87 30.90
N SER A 535 -12.06 -9.24 29.86
CA SER A 535 -12.37 -7.85 29.52
C SER A 535 -13.81 -7.65 29.05
N TYR A 536 -14.33 -6.42 29.11
CA TYR A 536 -15.72 -6.12 28.67
C TYR A 536 -16.76 -7.00 29.37
N ASN A 537 -16.69 -7.08 30.70
CA ASN A 537 -17.64 -7.81 31.54
C ASN A 537 -18.22 -6.87 32.62
N GLU A 538 -18.95 -7.44 33.57
CA GLU A 538 -19.69 -6.74 34.61
C GLU A 538 -19.08 -6.96 36.00
N LEU A 539 -17.78 -7.28 36.06
CA LEU A 539 -17.08 -7.55 37.32
C LEU A 539 -17.02 -6.27 38.16
N HIS A 540 -17.58 -6.32 39.38
CA HIS A 540 -17.57 -5.21 40.32
C HIS A 540 -16.38 -5.25 41.29
N GLU A 541 -15.77 -6.42 41.44
CA GLU A 541 -14.62 -6.69 42.29
C GLU A 541 -13.63 -7.60 41.58
N VAL A 542 -12.39 -7.64 42.08
CA VAL A 542 -11.37 -8.57 41.59
C VAL A 542 -11.79 -10.00 41.98
N PRO A 543 -11.82 -10.96 41.04
CA PRO A 543 -12.34 -12.29 41.31
C PRO A 543 -11.31 -13.16 42.06
N ASN A 544 -11.26 -13.09 43.39
CA ASN A 544 -10.29 -13.84 44.21
C ASN A 544 -10.30 -15.37 43.94
N ASN A 545 -11.48 -15.96 43.73
CA ASN A 545 -11.63 -17.41 43.45
C ASN A 545 -10.91 -17.86 42.17
N LEU A 546 -10.80 -16.97 41.17
CA LEU A 546 -10.03 -17.23 39.96
C LEU A 546 -8.56 -17.41 40.33
N PHE A 547 -7.98 -16.46 41.07
CA PHE A 547 -6.56 -16.46 41.43
C PHE A 547 -6.16 -17.65 42.29
N ILE A 548 -7.01 -18.06 43.24
CA ILE A 548 -6.80 -19.30 44.01
C ILE A 548 -6.75 -20.52 43.07
N SER A 549 -7.60 -20.53 42.05
CA SER A 549 -7.69 -21.65 41.10
C SER A 549 -6.54 -21.71 40.10
N VAL A 550 -5.90 -20.57 39.76
CA VAL A 550 -4.84 -20.47 38.74
C VAL A 550 -3.48 -20.03 39.29
N GLU A 551 -3.32 -20.05 40.61
CA GLU A 551 -2.21 -19.49 41.37
C GLU A 551 -0.83 -19.88 40.82
N LEU A 552 -0.66 -21.17 40.46
CA LEU A 552 0.62 -21.72 40.02
C LEU A 552 0.89 -21.55 38.52
N SER A 553 -0.11 -21.21 37.70
CA SER A 553 -0.02 -21.28 36.23
C SER A 553 -0.19 -19.93 35.53
N ILE A 554 -0.92 -19.00 36.14
CA ILE A 554 -1.29 -17.73 35.51
C ILE A 554 -0.09 -16.85 35.23
N ARG A 555 -0.05 -16.29 34.02
CA ARG A 555 0.98 -15.35 33.54
C ARG A 555 0.40 -14.02 33.10
N GLN A 556 -0.81 -14.02 32.53
CA GLN A 556 -1.43 -12.80 32.02
C GLN A 556 -2.91 -12.76 32.39
N ILE A 557 -3.34 -11.63 32.95
CA ILE A 557 -4.72 -11.37 33.34
C ILE A 557 -5.15 -10.05 32.70
N ILE A 558 -6.19 -10.09 31.88
CA ILE A 558 -6.81 -8.93 31.26
C ILE A 558 -8.23 -8.80 31.82
N LEU A 559 -8.42 -7.78 32.65
CA LEU A 559 -9.71 -7.44 33.28
C LEU A 559 -10.14 -6.02 32.91
N SER A 560 -9.64 -5.50 31.79
CA SER A 560 -9.96 -4.15 31.32
C SER A 560 -11.42 -4.00 30.93
N HIS A 561 -11.95 -2.77 30.90
CA HIS A 561 -13.34 -2.51 30.53
C HIS A 561 -14.36 -3.28 31.39
N ASN A 562 -14.13 -3.36 32.70
CA ASN A 562 -15.08 -3.91 33.69
C ASN A 562 -15.61 -2.78 34.61
N LYS A 563 -16.34 -3.14 35.67
CA LYS A 563 -16.89 -2.20 36.66
C LYS A 563 -16.19 -2.31 38.02
N ILE A 564 -14.93 -2.77 38.04
CA ILE A 564 -14.20 -3.01 39.28
C ILE A 564 -14.00 -1.68 39.98
N ALA A 565 -14.58 -1.53 41.17
CA ALA A 565 -14.57 -0.27 41.90
C ALA A 565 -13.49 -0.22 43.00
N HIS A 566 -13.12 -1.38 43.53
CA HIS A 566 -12.19 -1.50 44.64
C HIS A 566 -11.30 -2.74 44.46
N ILE A 567 -10.02 -2.64 44.80
CA ILE A 567 -9.11 -3.78 44.89
C ILE A 567 -8.91 -4.11 46.38
N PRO A 568 -9.41 -5.24 46.90
CA PRO A 568 -9.24 -5.63 48.31
C PRO A 568 -7.79 -6.03 48.64
N SER A 569 -7.50 -6.22 49.92
CA SER A 569 -6.21 -6.80 50.34
C SER A 569 -6.11 -8.24 49.87
N GLU A 570 -4.93 -8.68 49.43
CA GLU A 570 -4.67 -10.07 48.99
C GLU A 570 -5.58 -10.53 47.82
N ALA A 571 -6.01 -9.58 46.98
CA ALA A 571 -6.97 -9.83 45.89
C ALA A 571 -6.50 -10.83 44.83
N PHE A 572 -5.18 -10.97 44.66
CA PHE A 572 -4.56 -11.79 43.62
C PHE A 572 -3.90 -13.08 44.16
N GLY A 573 -4.11 -13.41 45.44
CA GLY A 573 -3.50 -14.59 46.09
C GLY A 573 -1.97 -14.64 45.97
N GLU A 574 -1.41 -15.84 45.93
CA GLU A 574 0.03 -16.07 45.70
C GLU A 574 0.33 -16.36 44.22
N ALA A 575 -0.23 -15.57 43.29
CA ALA A 575 0.00 -15.73 41.84
C ALA A 575 1.43 -15.33 41.42
N VAL A 576 2.43 -16.10 41.90
CA VAL A 576 3.87 -15.80 41.82
C VAL A 576 4.40 -15.79 40.40
N ASN A 577 3.69 -16.40 39.45
CA ASN A 577 4.05 -16.47 38.03
C ASN A 577 3.37 -15.40 37.18
N LEU A 578 2.49 -14.57 37.75
CA LEU A 578 1.79 -13.51 37.02
C LEU A 578 2.82 -12.48 36.52
N GLU A 579 2.85 -12.23 35.21
CA GLU A 579 3.78 -11.32 34.53
C GLU A 579 3.08 -10.03 34.07
N ILE A 580 1.83 -10.13 33.61
CA ILE A 580 1.03 -9.00 33.11
C ILE A 580 -0.31 -8.96 33.82
N LEU A 581 -0.62 -7.81 34.42
CA LEU A 581 -1.92 -7.51 34.99
C LEU A 581 -2.48 -6.23 34.38
N ASP A 582 -3.54 -6.37 33.60
CA ASP A 582 -4.24 -5.26 32.96
C ASP A 582 -5.62 -5.04 33.59
N LEU A 583 -5.79 -3.87 34.21
CA LEU A 583 -6.99 -3.38 34.87
C LEU A 583 -7.42 -2.02 34.30
N HIS A 584 -6.95 -1.63 33.11
CA HIS A 584 -7.27 -0.33 32.54
C HIS A 584 -8.76 -0.18 32.19
N ASN A 585 -9.25 1.06 32.09
CA ASN A 585 -10.67 1.32 31.79
C ASN A 585 -11.62 0.59 32.75
N ASN A 586 -11.37 0.68 34.06
CA ASN A 586 -12.30 0.22 35.10
C ASN A 586 -12.83 1.41 35.90
N ASN A 587 -13.59 1.12 36.95
CA ASN A 587 -14.10 2.14 37.87
C ASN A 587 -13.30 2.23 39.17
N ILE A 588 -12.00 1.86 39.15
CA ILE A 588 -11.24 1.67 40.39
C ILE A 588 -11.04 3.01 41.09
N GLN A 589 -11.61 3.13 42.28
CA GLN A 589 -11.49 4.32 43.13
C GLN A 589 -10.54 4.10 44.29
N THR A 590 -10.51 2.88 44.86
CA THR A 590 -9.65 2.56 46.01
C THR A 590 -8.88 1.27 45.80
N VAL A 591 -7.59 1.32 46.13
CA VAL A 591 -6.71 0.14 46.22
C VAL A 591 -6.33 -0.03 47.69
N LYS A 592 -6.62 -1.20 48.28
CA LYS A 592 -6.34 -1.49 49.70
C LYS A 592 -4.87 -1.87 49.90
N ARG A 593 -4.37 -1.75 51.14
CA ARG A 593 -3.00 -2.19 51.47
C ARG A 593 -2.83 -3.67 51.17
N LYS A 594 -1.65 -4.08 50.71
CA LYS A 594 -1.32 -5.47 50.33
C LYS A 594 -2.19 -6.05 49.20
N SER A 595 -2.83 -5.22 48.37
CA SER A 595 -3.61 -5.74 47.24
C SER A 595 -2.78 -6.55 46.26
N PHE A 596 -1.55 -6.12 45.95
CA PHE A 596 -0.63 -6.76 45.00
C PHE A 596 0.47 -7.57 45.70
N ASN A 597 0.25 -8.00 46.95
CA ASN A 597 1.26 -8.77 47.67
C ASN A 597 1.61 -10.06 46.91
N ASP A 598 2.84 -10.55 47.03
CA ASP A 598 3.31 -11.84 46.50
C ASP A 598 3.35 -12.01 44.97
N LEU A 599 2.99 -10.99 44.17
CA LEU A 599 3.11 -10.98 42.71
C LEU A 599 4.58 -10.76 42.25
N ILE A 600 5.49 -11.62 42.71
CA ILE A 600 6.94 -11.45 42.57
C ILE A 600 7.45 -11.49 41.12
N SER A 601 6.70 -12.13 40.21
CA SER A 601 7.04 -12.15 38.78
C SER A 601 6.42 -11.03 37.96
N LEU A 602 5.58 -10.18 38.56
CA LEU A 602 4.84 -9.15 37.82
C LEU A 602 5.82 -8.19 37.16
N GLN A 603 5.68 -8.00 35.85
CA GLN A 603 6.55 -7.15 35.03
C GLN A 603 5.81 -5.90 34.56
N ILE A 604 4.53 -6.05 34.21
CA ILE A 604 3.67 -5.00 33.68
C ILE A 604 2.40 -4.92 34.52
N LEU A 605 2.13 -3.74 35.07
CA LEU A 605 0.89 -3.40 35.73
C LEU A 605 0.26 -2.18 35.06
N ASP A 606 -0.95 -2.36 34.52
CA ASP A 606 -1.72 -1.29 33.91
C ASP A 606 -2.99 -1.00 34.74
N LEU A 607 -3.02 0.18 35.36
CA LEU A 607 -4.16 0.73 36.10
C LEU A 607 -4.65 2.03 35.43
N SER A 608 -4.29 2.26 34.17
CA SER A 608 -4.61 3.50 33.47
C SER A 608 -6.12 3.66 33.25
N TYR A 609 -6.57 4.89 33.01
CA TYR A 609 -7.98 5.19 32.77
C TYR A 609 -8.91 4.63 33.86
N ASN A 610 -8.62 5.00 35.11
CA ASN A 610 -9.42 4.66 36.28
C ASN A 610 -9.70 5.94 37.08
N TYR A 611 -10.30 5.82 38.27
CA TYR A 611 -10.64 6.97 39.13
C TYR A 611 -9.84 6.98 40.44
N ILE A 612 -8.62 6.44 40.42
CA ILE A 612 -7.80 6.31 41.62
C ILE A 612 -7.38 7.71 42.07
N SER A 613 -7.78 8.09 43.28
CA SER A 613 -7.46 9.40 43.88
C SER A 613 -6.33 9.36 44.90
N GLN A 614 -6.11 8.19 45.51
CA GLN A 614 -5.11 7.97 46.55
C GLN A 614 -4.56 6.54 46.52
N LEU A 615 -3.30 6.40 46.91
CA LEU A 615 -2.62 5.12 47.10
C LEU A 615 -2.09 5.05 48.54
N SER A 616 -1.91 3.84 49.07
CA SER A 616 -1.36 3.62 50.42
C SER A 616 0.17 3.46 50.41
N VAL A 617 0.81 3.66 51.56
CA VAL A 617 2.21 3.24 51.78
C VAL A 617 2.36 1.74 51.47
N GLU A 618 3.50 1.35 50.89
CA GLU A 618 3.83 -0.04 50.51
C GLU A 618 2.81 -0.71 49.56
N GLN A 619 2.06 0.07 48.76
CA GLN A 619 1.02 -0.48 47.87
C GLN A 619 1.57 -1.43 46.79
N PHE A 620 2.76 -1.16 46.26
CA PHE A 620 3.45 -1.96 45.24
C PHE A 620 4.71 -2.63 45.83
N TYR A 621 4.73 -2.85 47.14
CA TYR A 621 5.89 -3.40 47.84
C TYR A 621 6.26 -4.81 47.36
N ASN A 622 7.57 -5.12 47.29
CA ASN A 622 8.11 -6.45 46.93
C ASN A 622 7.80 -6.96 45.51
N LEU A 623 7.32 -6.12 44.60
CA LEU A 623 7.17 -6.47 43.19
C LEU A 623 8.53 -6.45 42.48
N ASN A 624 9.36 -7.45 42.80
CA ASN A 624 10.79 -7.50 42.48
C ASN A 624 11.11 -7.58 40.98
N ARG A 625 10.14 -7.87 40.12
CA ARG A 625 10.28 -7.88 38.66
C ARG A 625 9.51 -6.78 37.95
N LEU A 626 8.81 -5.90 38.69
CA LEU A 626 7.96 -4.88 38.08
C LEU A 626 8.84 -3.84 37.41
N ARG A 627 8.76 -3.79 36.08
CA ARG A 627 9.52 -2.86 35.25
C ARG A 627 8.66 -1.72 34.72
N TYR A 628 7.40 -2.02 34.42
CA TYR A 628 6.50 -1.12 33.74
C TYR A 628 5.23 -0.92 34.58
N LEU A 629 5.02 0.32 35.01
CA LEU A 629 3.83 0.72 35.76
C LEU A 629 3.13 1.87 35.03
N LYS A 630 1.90 1.60 34.59
CA LYS A 630 0.99 2.58 33.97
C LYS A 630 -0.11 2.93 34.95
N ILE A 631 -0.13 4.19 35.40
CA ILE A 631 -1.18 4.77 36.26
C ILE A 631 -1.67 6.11 35.71
N ASN A 632 -1.47 6.34 34.40
CA ASN A 632 -1.92 7.54 33.70
C ASN A 632 -3.46 7.60 33.56
N HIS A 633 -4.00 8.79 33.30
CA HIS A 633 -5.46 9.00 33.23
C HIS A 633 -6.17 8.52 34.51
N ASN A 634 -5.71 9.00 35.66
CA ASN A 634 -6.32 8.80 36.97
C ASN A 634 -6.48 10.17 37.67
N ASN A 635 -6.94 10.14 38.93
CA ASN A 635 -7.19 11.36 39.72
C ASN A 635 -6.14 11.54 40.84
N LEU A 636 -4.91 11.04 40.64
CA LEU A 636 -3.88 11.05 41.67
C LEU A 636 -3.38 12.47 41.92
N ARG A 637 -3.35 12.87 43.19
CA ARG A 637 -2.81 14.18 43.62
C ARG A 637 -1.40 14.12 44.19
N LEU A 638 -1.05 12.98 44.79
CA LEU A 638 0.23 12.72 45.45
C LEU A 638 0.54 11.22 45.47
N LEU A 639 1.81 10.87 45.66
CA LEU A 639 2.24 9.49 45.95
C LEU A 639 2.78 9.39 47.39
N PRO A 640 2.37 8.37 48.16
CA PRO A 640 2.89 8.14 49.50
C PRO A 640 4.35 7.64 49.50
N ARG A 641 5.02 7.82 50.63
CA ARG A 641 6.37 7.28 50.87
C ARG A 641 6.36 5.74 50.81
N ASP A 642 7.49 5.14 50.44
CA ASP A 642 7.72 3.69 50.46
C ASP A 642 6.76 2.86 49.58
N ILE A 643 6.00 3.49 48.68
CA ILE A 643 5.03 2.81 47.81
C ILE A 643 5.68 1.80 46.86
N PHE A 644 6.90 2.06 46.39
CA PHE A 644 7.65 1.24 45.44
C PHE A 644 8.82 0.48 46.09
N LYS A 645 8.82 0.33 47.42
CA LYS A 645 9.92 -0.30 48.14
C LYS A 645 10.09 -1.76 47.69
N ASN A 646 11.34 -2.17 47.45
CA ASN A 646 11.70 -3.47 46.86
C ASN A 646 11.05 -3.72 45.48
N THR A 647 11.05 -2.72 44.61
CA THR A 647 10.69 -2.89 43.19
C THR A 647 11.83 -2.43 42.30
N ILE A 648 11.77 -2.77 41.01
CA ILE A 648 12.79 -2.41 40.03
C ILE A 648 12.22 -1.63 38.85
N ILE A 649 11.24 -0.76 39.11
CA ILE A 649 10.53 -0.02 38.06
C ILE A 649 11.54 0.75 37.21
N GLU A 650 11.44 0.57 35.90
CA GLU A 650 12.26 1.22 34.88
C GLU A 650 11.46 2.29 34.13
N HIS A 651 10.17 2.02 33.90
CA HIS A 651 9.20 2.86 33.20
C HIS A 651 8.01 3.15 34.09
N LEU A 652 7.82 4.42 34.43
CA LEU A 652 6.69 4.90 35.20
C LEU A 652 5.94 5.98 34.42
N ASP A 653 4.71 5.67 34.03
CA ASP A 653 3.79 6.62 33.39
C ASP A 653 2.70 7.03 34.37
N MET A 654 2.74 8.32 34.73
CA MET A 654 1.75 8.98 35.58
C MET A 654 1.18 10.22 34.89
N SER A 655 1.26 10.26 33.55
CA SER A 655 0.71 11.36 32.77
C SER A 655 -0.80 11.51 32.96
N SER A 656 -1.35 12.69 32.66
CA SER A 656 -2.80 12.93 32.74
C SER A 656 -3.40 12.59 34.12
N ASN A 657 -2.79 13.12 35.18
CA ASN A 657 -3.29 13.05 36.56
C ASN A 657 -3.41 14.46 37.16
N ASP A 658 -3.76 14.57 38.44
CA ASP A 658 -3.86 15.84 39.17
C ASP A 658 -2.66 16.07 40.11
N ILE A 659 -1.47 15.54 39.76
CA ILE A 659 -0.28 15.64 40.61
C ILE A 659 0.18 17.09 40.67
N SER A 660 0.18 17.65 41.87
CA SER A 660 0.60 19.05 42.13
C SER A 660 2.01 19.16 42.71
N LEU A 661 2.44 18.14 43.46
CA LEU A 661 3.76 18.06 44.08
C LEU A 661 4.55 16.88 43.50
N PHE A 662 5.81 17.13 43.14
CA PHE A 662 6.68 16.09 42.61
C PHE A 662 6.97 15.02 43.68
N PRO A 663 6.82 13.71 43.38
CA PRO A 663 6.78 12.65 44.39
C PRO A 663 8.17 12.13 44.85
N VAL A 664 9.02 13.00 45.42
CA VAL A 664 10.42 12.68 45.81
C VAL A 664 10.54 11.46 46.72
N THR A 665 9.71 11.41 47.77
CA THR A 665 9.77 10.35 48.79
C THR A 665 9.29 8.99 48.28
N ALA A 666 8.48 8.97 47.22
CA ALA A 666 8.05 7.74 46.58
C ALA A 666 9.15 7.22 45.63
N LEU A 667 9.66 8.11 44.77
CA LEU A 667 10.65 7.77 43.76
C LEU A 667 12.02 7.41 44.35
N SER A 668 12.33 7.80 45.59
CA SER A 668 13.61 7.45 46.23
C SER A 668 13.87 5.96 46.35
N GLN A 669 12.81 5.13 46.34
CA GLN A 669 12.92 3.69 46.44
C GLN A 669 13.35 3.02 45.12
N ILE A 670 12.96 3.59 43.99
CA ILE A 670 13.23 3.06 42.64
C ILE A 670 14.22 3.90 41.85
N GLY A 671 14.77 4.96 42.45
CA GLY A 671 15.55 5.93 41.70
C GLY A 671 16.89 5.41 41.15
N PHE A 672 17.36 4.24 41.63
CA PHE A 672 18.49 3.50 41.05
C PHE A 672 18.14 2.72 39.78
N THR A 673 16.87 2.31 39.63
CA THR A 673 16.39 1.51 38.48
C THR A 673 15.65 2.36 37.45
N LEU A 674 14.94 3.41 37.90
CA LEU A 674 14.08 4.24 37.08
C LEU A 674 14.83 4.92 35.94
N ARG A 675 14.38 4.69 34.70
CA ARG A 675 14.97 5.22 33.46
C ARG A 675 14.08 6.21 32.76
N TYR A 676 12.77 5.95 32.77
CA TYR A 676 11.77 6.76 32.09
C TYR A 676 10.68 7.15 33.07
N LEU A 677 10.44 8.46 33.16
CA LEU A 677 9.40 9.04 33.97
C LEU A 677 8.56 10.00 33.11
N ASP A 678 7.28 9.69 32.96
CA ASP A 678 6.31 10.60 32.36
C ASP A 678 5.38 11.17 33.43
N LEU A 679 5.44 12.50 33.55
CA LEU A 679 4.61 13.34 34.42
C LEU A 679 3.91 14.42 33.60
N SER A 680 3.80 14.27 32.28
CA SER A 680 3.15 15.26 31.43
C SER A 680 1.65 15.35 31.70
N HIS A 681 1.04 16.48 31.32
CA HIS A 681 -0.40 16.70 31.54
C HIS A 681 -0.80 16.55 33.03
N ASN A 682 0.01 17.11 33.93
CA ASN A 682 -0.27 17.20 35.36
C ASN A 682 -0.36 18.68 35.80
N ARG A 683 -0.38 18.93 37.12
CA ARG A 683 -0.49 20.27 37.71
C ARG A 683 0.74 20.66 38.52
N ILE A 684 1.92 20.18 38.15
CA ILE A 684 3.15 20.45 38.90
C ILE A 684 3.55 21.91 38.68
N GLU A 685 3.69 22.66 39.78
CA GLU A 685 4.02 24.10 39.74
C GLU A 685 5.49 24.39 40.06
N TYR A 686 6.09 23.63 40.98
CA TYR A 686 7.40 23.92 41.56
C TYR A 686 8.31 22.68 41.61
N LEU A 687 9.59 22.86 41.31
CA LEU A 687 10.65 21.86 41.44
C LEU A 687 11.87 22.47 42.14
N ASP A 688 12.18 21.99 43.35
CA ASP A 688 13.34 22.45 44.12
C ASP A 688 14.66 21.77 43.70
N SER A 689 15.78 22.18 44.32
CA SER A 689 17.13 21.70 43.99
C SER A 689 17.44 20.26 44.43
N ASN A 690 16.66 19.69 45.35
CA ASN A 690 16.88 18.36 45.93
C ASN A 690 15.91 17.31 45.39
N ILE A 691 14.98 17.72 44.53
CA ILE A 691 13.83 16.92 44.07
C ILE A 691 14.24 15.61 43.37
N PHE A 692 15.36 15.61 42.63
CA PHE A 692 15.87 14.43 41.91
C PHE A 692 17.08 13.76 42.58
N ARG A 693 17.41 14.10 43.84
CA ARG A 693 18.59 13.57 44.54
C ARG A 693 18.66 12.03 44.55
N ASN A 694 17.50 11.38 44.57
CA ASN A 694 17.40 9.94 44.64
C ASN A 694 17.17 9.26 43.28
N THR A 695 16.84 9.99 42.20
CA THR A 695 16.50 9.45 40.87
C THR A 695 17.61 9.68 39.83
N GLN A 696 18.86 9.52 40.25
CA GLN A 696 20.06 9.95 39.50
C GLN A 696 20.27 9.21 38.17
N PHE A 697 19.62 8.06 38.00
CA PHE A 697 19.78 7.14 36.86
C PHE A 697 18.75 7.33 35.74
N LEU A 698 17.89 8.35 35.87
CA LEU A 698 16.93 8.75 34.82
C LEU A 698 17.64 9.03 33.50
N LEU A 699 17.07 8.50 32.42
CA LEU A 699 17.51 8.73 31.05
C LEU A 699 16.54 9.63 30.29
N SER A 700 15.24 9.54 30.60
CA SER A 700 14.18 10.33 29.97
C SER A 700 13.23 10.86 31.03
N LEU A 701 12.97 12.17 30.97
CA LEU A 701 12.04 12.86 31.85
C LEU A 701 11.10 13.72 31.01
N ASN A 702 9.80 13.44 31.08
CA ASN A 702 8.76 14.24 30.45
C ASN A 702 7.97 15.02 31.51
N LEU A 703 8.08 16.34 31.46
CA LEU A 703 7.35 17.29 32.29
C LEU A 703 6.51 18.25 31.43
N GLY A 704 6.28 17.90 30.16
CA GLY A 704 5.51 18.72 29.23
C GLY A 704 4.07 18.94 29.71
N HIS A 705 3.45 20.05 29.30
CA HIS A 705 2.06 20.35 29.67
C HIS A 705 1.79 20.30 31.19
N ASN A 706 2.64 20.98 31.97
CA ASN A 706 2.43 21.20 33.41
C ASN A 706 2.22 22.71 33.68
N LEU A 707 2.25 23.11 34.95
CA LEU A 707 2.12 24.49 35.39
C LEU A 707 3.46 25.07 35.89
N LEU A 708 4.58 24.56 35.36
CA LEU A 708 5.91 24.97 35.82
C LEU A 708 6.15 26.45 35.47
N THR A 709 6.39 27.27 36.49
CA THR A 709 6.61 28.71 36.33
C THR A 709 8.03 29.15 36.65
N VAL A 710 8.62 28.68 37.74
CA VAL A 710 9.99 29.05 38.16
C VAL A 710 10.79 27.81 38.47
N LEU A 711 11.95 27.66 37.83
CA LEU A 711 12.92 26.58 38.11
C LEU A 711 14.21 27.17 38.66
N SER A 712 14.68 26.61 39.77
CA SER A 712 15.91 27.04 40.44
C SER A 712 17.17 26.51 39.76
N ASP A 713 18.27 27.22 39.92
CA ASP A 713 19.58 26.95 39.33
C ASP A 713 20.09 25.50 39.52
N ASN A 714 19.71 24.84 40.61
CA ASN A 714 20.20 23.49 40.92
C ASN A 714 19.12 22.41 40.78
N THR A 715 17.96 22.70 40.17
CA THR A 715 16.83 21.76 40.09
C THR A 715 17.24 20.42 39.48
N PHE A 716 18.00 20.38 38.39
CA PHE A 716 18.43 19.13 37.73
C PHE A 716 19.83 18.64 38.14
N SER A 717 20.41 19.18 39.21
CA SER A 717 21.81 18.92 39.61
C SER A 717 22.15 17.46 39.88
N SER A 718 21.16 16.65 40.27
CA SER A 718 21.35 15.25 40.64
C SER A 718 21.14 14.24 39.50
N ILE A 719 20.65 14.67 38.32
CA ILE A 719 20.32 13.77 37.19
C ILE A 719 21.27 13.95 36.01
N GLY A 720 22.57 13.99 36.27
CA GLY A 720 23.59 14.21 35.23
C GLY A 720 23.68 13.12 34.14
N GLY A 721 23.04 11.96 34.34
CA GLY A 721 22.90 10.90 33.33
C GLY A 721 21.77 11.10 32.32
N LEU A 722 20.91 12.12 32.50
CA LEU A 722 19.73 12.35 31.68
C LEU A 722 20.11 12.57 30.21
N ARG A 723 19.35 11.93 29.31
CA ARG A 723 19.55 12.00 27.85
C ARG A 723 18.44 12.77 27.15
N GLN A 724 17.22 12.66 27.64
CA GLN A 724 16.04 13.35 27.10
C GLN A 724 15.32 14.11 28.21
N LEU A 725 15.02 15.38 27.93
CA LEU A 725 14.24 16.24 28.79
C LEU A 725 13.20 16.99 27.95
N ASP A 726 11.94 16.87 28.37
CA ASP A 726 10.84 17.64 27.81
C ASP A 726 10.24 18.58 28.87
N LEU A 727 10.27 19.88 28.58
CA LEU A 727 9.64 20.94 29.38
C LEU A 727 8.61 21.71 28.57
N SER A 728 8.21 21.22 27.40
CA SER A 728 7.37 21.93 26.45
C SER A 728 6.00 22.29 27.03
N SER A 729 5.39 23.34 26.50
CA SER A 729 4.06 23.81 26.93
C SER A 729 3.97 24.09 28.44
N ASN A 730 5.02 24.69 29.00
CA ASN A 730 5.07 25.23 30.37
C ASN A 730 5.43 26.73 30.31
N SER A 731 5.06 27.53 31.31
CA SER A 731 5.42 28.97 31.35
C SER A 731 6.71 29.24 32.13
N VAL A 732 7.78 28.53 31.79
CA VAL A 732 9.02 28.46 32.60
C VAL A 732 9.85 29.75 32.54
N LYS A 733 10.18 30.29 33.72
CA LYS A 733 11.19 31.32 33.96
C LYS A 733 12.32 30.72 34.80
N ALA A 734 13.53 30.68 34.25
CA ALA A 734 14.67 30.10 34.94
C ALA A 734 15.99 30.73 34.52
N ASN A 735 17.00 30.60 35.37
CA ASN A 735 18.39 30.82 34.97
C ASN A 735 18.91 29.56 34.27
N PHE A 736 18.57 29.40 32.99
CA PHE A 736 18.91 28.22 32.17
C PHE A 736 20.42 27.87 32.18
N LYS A 737 21.29 28.86 32.42
CA LYS A 737 22.74 28.66 32.53
C LYS A 737 23.12 27.79 33.70
N GLU A 738 22.56 28.06 34.87
CA GLU A 738 22.85 27.26 36.05
C GLU A 738 21.95 26.01 36.07
N LEU A 739 20.67 26.15 35.68
CA LEU A 739 19.68 25.07 35.64
C LEU A 739 20.18 23.79 34.94
N PHE A 740 20.87 23.95 33.82
CA PHE A 740 21.36 22.84 32.99
C PHE A 740 22.86 22.56 33.16
N HIS A 741 23.56 23.26 34.07
CA HIS A 741 25.02 23.12 34.28
C HIS A 741 25.43 21.67 34.54
N ASN A 742 24.60 20.94 35.26
CA ASN A 742 24.85 19.59 35.72
C ASN A 742 24.23 18.49 34.83
N LEU A 743 23.90 18.80 33.57
CA LEU A 743 23.34 17.82 32.61
C LEU A 743 24.30 17.54 31.42
N PRO A 744 25.54 17.06 31.67
CA PRO A 744 26.53 16.91 30.61
C PRO A 744 26.18 15.87 29.56
N ASN A 745 25.29 14.91 29.85
CA ASN A 745 24.91 13.83 28.94
C ASN A 745 23.62 14.08 28.15
N LEU A 746 22.98 15.23 28.34
CA LEU A 746 21.71 15.54 27.68
C LEU A 746 21.92 15.60 26.18
N ARG A 747 21.10 14.86 25.43
CA ARG A 747 21.14 14.77 23.97
C ARG A 747 19.94 15.46 23.35
N HIS A 748 18.76 15.24 23.90
CA HIS A 748 17.50 15.77 23.39
C HIS A 748 16.89 16.71 24.42
N LEU A 749 16.66 17.95 24.03
CA LEU A 749 16.01 18.96 24.86
C LEU A 749 14.86 19.59 24.09
N ASN A 750 13.66 19.46 24.64
CA ASN A 750 12.46 20.10 24.12
C ASN A 750 12.04 21.28 25.00
N LEU A 751 12.13 22.48 24.43
CA LEU A 751 11.70 23.75 25.00
C LEU A 751 10.68 24.42 24.08
N ALA A 752 9.87 23.63 23.36
CA ALA A 752 8.81 24.15 22.52
C ALA A 752 7.73 24.84 23.36
N ASN A 753 7.23 25.99 22.90
CA ASN A 753 6.11 26.69 23.53
C ASN A 753 6.31 26.96 25.04
N ILE A 754 7.50 27.46 25.42
CA ILE A 754 7.78 27.92 26.80
C ILE A 754 7.90 29.44 26.94
N SER A 755 7.39 30.17 25.95
CA SER A 755 7.36 31.65 25.92
C SER A 755 8.74 32.32 25.94
N LEU A 756 9.79 31.67 25.41
CA LEU A 756 11.13 32.26 25.32
C LEU A 756 11.14 33.48 24.38
N LYS A 757 11.73 34.59 24.83
CA LYS A 757 11.94 35.82 24.03
C LYS A 757 13.31 35.89 23.35
N SER A 758 14.26 35.13 23.87
CA SER A 758 15.62 35.00 23.34
C SER A 758 16.11 33.57 23.58
N VAL A 759 17.08 33.10 22.80
CA VAL A 759 17.73 31.81 23.08
C VAL A 759 18.45 31.92 24.43
N PRO A 760 18.19 31.02 25.40
CA PRO A 760 18.87 31.07 26.68
C PRO A 760 20.30 30.52 26.60
N TYR A 761 21.18 30.93 27.51
CA TYR A 761 22.49 30.29 27.66
C TYR A 761 22.31 28.84 28.13
N LEU A 762 22.84 27.88 27.35
CA LEU A 762 22.75 26.45 27.65
C LEU A 762 24.16 25.83 27.78
N PRO A 763 24.60 25.40 28.99
CA PRO A 763 25.92 24.79 29.23
C PRO A 763 26.03 23.32 28.72
N LEU A 764 25.34 22.94 27.65
CA LEU A 764 25.13 21.55 27.25
C LEU A 764 26.01 21.13 26.05
N MET A 765 27.21 20.58 26.32
CA MET A 765 28.17 20.25 25.27
C MET A 765 27.80 19.06 24.39
N ASN A 766 27.10 18.07 24.95
CA ASN A 766 26.73 16.84 24.25
C ASN A 766 25.32 16.88 23.64
N LEU A 767 24.64 18.03 23.69
CA LEU A 767 23.29 18.18 23.16
C LEU A 767 23.32 18.00 21.65
N THR A 768 22.47 17.13 21.11
CA THR A 768 22.39 16.83 19.68
C THR A 768 21.14 17.39 19.03
N ILE A 769 20.01 17.38 19.75
CA ILE A 769 18.71 17.86 19.29
C ILE A 769 18.21 18.93 20.27
N LEU A 770 17.94 20.11 19.74
CA LEU A 770 17.34 21.20 20.47
C LEU A 770 16.09 21.69 19.73
N ASN A 771 14.93 21.52 20.36
CA ASN A 771 13.67 22.04 19.85
C ASN A 771 13.29 23.32 20.60
N LEU A 772 13.22 24.43 19.86
CA LEU A 772 12.79 25.76 20.31
C LEU A 772 11.60 26.28 19.50
N THR A 773 10.88 25.42 18.79
CA THR A 773 9.74 25.80 17.95
C THR A 773 8.65 26.51 18.75
N THR A 774 7.87 27.35 18.07
CA THR A 774 6.68 28.00 18.63
C THR A 774 6.98 28.78 19.92
N ASN A 775 8.07 29.55 19.90
CA ASN A 775 8.40 30.50 20.96
C ASN A 775 8.30 31.94 20.42
N TYR A 776 8.71 32.93 21.24
CA TYR A 776 8.74 34.34 20.86
C TYR A 776 10.17 34.85 20.65
N ILE A 777 11.09 33.98 20.22
CA ILE A 777 12.52 34.28 20.15
C ILE A 777 12.76 35.34 19.06
N SER A 778 13.22 36.53 19.46
CA SER A 778 13.55 37.63 18.55
C SER A 778 15.05 37.93 18.47
N SER A 779 15.83 37.46 19.45
CA SER A 779 17.27 37.73 19.54
C SER A 779 18.07 36.52 20.04
N PHE A 780 19.37 36.54 19.74
CA PHE A 780 20.31 35.45 20.03
C PHE A 780 21.69 36.06 20.31
N LYS A 781 22.34 35.71 21.43
CA LYS A 781 23.69 36.18 21.75
C LYS A 781 24.71 35.05 21.56
N GLU A 782 25.90 35.41 21.10
CA GLU A 782 27.02 34.47 20.91
C GLU A 782 27.36 33.70 22.19
N THR A 783 27.30 34.40 23.32
CA THR A 783 27.55 33.81 24.64
C THR A 783 26.62 32.62 24.90
N ASP A 784 25.37 32.68 24.44
CA ASP A 784 24.30 31.75 24.84
C ASP A 784 24.49 30.33 24.25
N VAL A 785 25.18 30.23 23.13
CA VAL A 785 25.42 28.95 22.44
C VAL A 785 26.88 28.51 22.43
N LYS A 786 27.74 29.24 23.14
CA LYS A 786 29.18 28.95 23.22
C LYS A 786 29.51 27.50 23.60
N ARG A 787 28.63 26.86 24.35
CA ARG A 787 28.79 25.49 24.83
C ARG A 787 28.07 24.45 23.97
N LEU A 788 27.18 24.84 23.06
CA LEU A 788 26.33 23.94 22.27
C LEU A 788 27.06 23.33 21.06
N VAL A 789 28.33 22.98 21.23
CA VAL A 789 29.23 22.55 20.15
C VAL A 789 28.83 21.22 19.49
N GLY A 790 28.07 20.37 20.20
CA GLY A 790 27.61 19.06 19.74
C GLY A 790 26.28 19.05 18.98
N ILE A 791 25.58 20.19 18.88
CA ILE A 791 24.23 20.22 18.27
C ILE A 791 24.33 19.80 16.80
N ARG A 792 23.40 18.92 16.40
CA ARG A 792 23.22 18.46 15.02
C ARG A 792 21.89 18.91 14.44
N HIS A 793 20.83 18.94 15.25
CA HIS A 793 19.50 19.36 14.83
C HIS A 793 19.02 20.51 15.70
N LEU A 794 18.76 21.65 15.07
CA LEU A 794 18.23 22.84 15.72
C LEU A 794 16.96 23.28 15.01
N ASP A 795 15.85 23.27 15.75
CA ASP A 795 14.57 23.78 15.29
C ASP A 795 14.26 25.13 15.97
N LEU A 796 14.27 26.19 15.17
CA LEU A 796 13.88 27.55 15.51
C LEU A 796 12.67 28.01 14.68
N SER A 797 11.94 27.09 14.08
CA SER A 797 10.75 27.40 13.30
C SER A 797 9.68 28.12 14.13
N HIS A 798 8.82 28.87 13.46
CA HIS A 798 7.69 29.57 14.10
C HIS A 798 8.10 30.45 15.30
N ASN A 799 9.15 31.25 15.12
CA ASN A 799 9.64 32.22 16.11
C ASN A 799 9.49 33.67 15.60
N ARG A 800 10.18 34.62 16.24
CA ARG A 800 10.13 36.06 15.93
C ARG A 800 11.49 36.62 15.48
N LEU A 801 12.35 35.78 14.91
CA LEU A 801 13.68 36.19 14.45
C LEU A 801 13.57 37.17 13.27
N THR A 802 14.17 38.35 13.41
CA THR A 802 14.17 39.38 12.35
C THR A 802 15.45 39.39 11.49
N SER A 803 16.51 38.73 11.93
CA SER A 803 17.79 38.65 11.21
C SER A 803 18.64 37.47 11.69
N LEU A 804 19.49 36.91 10.83
CA LEU A 804 20.48 35.88 11.17
C LEU A 804 21.85 36.53 11.39
N VAL A 805 22.29 36.62 12.65
CA VAL A 805 23.57 37.25 13.00
C VAL A 805 24.71 36.22 12.95
N PRO A 806 25.84 36.48 12.28
CA PRO A 806 26.95 35.52 12.08
C PRO A 806 27.45 34.88 13.37
N LYS A 807 27.57 35.69 14.41
CA LYS A 807 28.07 35.31 15.72
C LYS A 807 27.19 34.26 16.39
N MET A 808 25.95 34.06 15.94
CA MET A 808 25.05 33.03 16.44
C MET A 808 25.56 31.61 16.15
N TRP A 809 26.32 31.43 15.08
CA TRP A 809 26.72 30.10 14.61
C TRP A 809 28.16 29.73 14.97
N PHE A 810 28.94 30.69 15.45
CA PHE A 810 30.39 30.58 15.67
C PHE A 810 30.80 29.32 16.43
N HIS A 811 29.93 28.82 17.30
CA HIS A 811 30.18 27.66 18.14
C HIS A 811 29.46 26.37 17.68
N LEU A 812 28.55 26.44 16.70
CA LEU A 812 27.68 25.33 16.26
C LEU A 812 28.27 24.57 15.06
N ASN A 813 29.56 24.21 15.14
CA ASN A 813 30.30 23.64 14.00
C ASN A 813 29.85 22.24 13.57
N ASN A 814 29.10 21.51 14.40
CA ASN A 814 28.58 20.17 14.09
C ASN A 814 27.11 20.18 13.62
N LEU A 815 26.52 21.37 13.46
CA LEU A 815 25.13 21.51 13.07
C LEU A 815 24.96 20.91 11.68
N ASP A 816 24.05 19.94 11.57
CA ASP A 816 23.74 19.22 10.33
C ASP A 816 22.42 19.70 9.73
N THR A 817 21.41 19.88 10.57
CA THR A 817 20.07 20.32 10.21
C THR A 817 19.71 21.59 10.96
N LEU A 818 19.33 22.62 10.22
CA LEU A 818 18.84 23.88 10.75
C LEU A 818 17.49 24.23 10.12
N ASP A 819 16.49 24.41 10.97
CA ASP A 819 15.20 24.97 10.59
C ASP A 819 15.00 26.35 11.21
N VAL A 820 14.89 27.37 10.37
CA VAL A 820 14.52 28.74 10.77
C VAL A 820 13.28 29.23 10.02
N SER A 821 12.51 28.30 9.46
CA SER A 821 11.33 28.59 8.65
C SER A 821 10.26 29.34 9.45
N TYR A 822 9.39 30.05 8.73
CA TYR A 822 8.28 30.81 9.33
C TYR A 822 8.71 31.82 10.42
N ASN A 823 9.88 32.45 10.21
CA ASN A 823 10.33 33.59 10.99
C ASN A 823 10.21 34.91 10.20
N PRO A 824 10.00 36.05 10.87
CA PRO A 824 9.94 37.37 10.21
C PRO A 824 11.31 37.95 9.87
N ILE A 825 12.21 37.14 9.29
CA ILE A 825 13.58 37.55 8.94
C ILE A 825 13.51 38.55 7.79
N VAL A 826 14.11 39.73 7.98
CA VAL A 826 14.10 40.84 7.01
C VAL A 826 15.37 40.87 6.16
N ARG A 827 16.51 40.45 6.72
CA ARG A 827 17.79 40.46 6.01
C ARG A 827 18.68 39.25 6.29
N ILE A 828 19.37 38.77 5.25
CA ILE A 828 20.51 37.84 5.30
C ILE A 828 21.73 38.63 4.77
N SER A 829 22.77 38.78 5.60
CA SER A 829 23.94 39.64 5.33
C SER A 829 25.20 38.79 5.10
N PRO A 830 26.31 39.30 4.53
CA PRO A 830 27.40 38.46 3.97
C PRO A 830 28.05 37.45 4.92
N ASN A 831 27.87 37.62 6.22
CA ASN A 831 28.42 36.73 7.23
C ASN A 831 27.34 35.84 7.88
N SER A 832 26.07 35.92 7.47
CA SER A 832 24.92 35.34 8.18
C SER A 832 25.06 33.84 8.43
N PHE A 833 25.82 33.10 7.61
CA PHE A 833 26.10 31.67 7.83
C PHE A 833 27.61 31.34 8.01
N LYS A 834 28.46 32.33 8.33
CA LYS A 834 29.96 32.27 8.36
C LYS A 834 30.61 31.01 8.96
N TRP A 835 29.91 30.28 9.82
CA TRP A 835 30.47 29.18 10.62
C TRP A 835 29.76 27.84 10.43
N LEU A 836 28.77 27.76 9.54
CA LEU A 836 27.94 26.57 9.35
C LEU A 836 28.48 25.64 8.24
N ASN A 837 29.79 25.40 8.22
CA ASN A 837 30.44 24.73 7.09
C ASN A 837 30.02 23.27 6.90
N ASN A 838 29.64 22.60 7.99
CA ASN A 838 29.20 21.19 8.03
C ASN A 838 27.69 21.01 7.88
N LEU A 839 26.93 22.11 7.75
CA LEU A 839 25.47 22.04 7.62
C LEU A 839 25.10 21.29 6.35
N SER A 840 24.26 20.27 6.48
CA SER A 840 23.80 19.43 5.37
C SER A 840 22.41 19.83 4.88
N HIS A 841 21.53 20.22 5.80
CA HIS A 841 20.13 20.54 5.55
C HIS A 841 19.78 21.91 6.13
N LEU A 842 19.28 22.80 5.27
CA LEU A 842 18.85 24.13 5.68
C LEU A 842 17.44 24.40 5.15
N ASN A 843 16.54 24.77 6.06
CA ASN A 843 15.19 25.21 5.75
C ASN A 843 15.02 26.71 6.02
N LEU A 844 14.79 27.47 4.95
CA LEU A 844 14.51 28.92 4.93
C LEU A 844 13.12 29.21 4.35
N ASN A 845 12.21 28.24 4.36
CA ASN A 845 10.88 28.44 3.81
C ASN A 845 10.03 29.39 4.68
N GLY A 846 9.04 30.05 4.07
CA GLY A 846 8.07 30.88 4.80
C GLY A 846 8.63 32.17 5.39
N LEU A 847 9.81 32.64 4.96
CA LEU A 847 10.41 33.91 5.37
C LEU A 847 9.76 35.11 4.66
N LYS A 848 8.49 35.37 4.97
CA LYS A 848 7.61 36.30 4.24
C LYS A 848 8.11 37.76 4.17
N TYR A 849 8.90 38.20 5.13
CA TYR A 849 9.35 39.60 5.25
C TYR A 849 10.79 39.83 4.76
N LEU A 850 11.40 38.83 4.12
CA LEU A 850 12.78 38.92 3.67
C LEU A 850 12.89 39.92 2.49
N ASP A 851 13.74 40.93 2.66
CA ASP A 851 13.91 42.07 1.75
C ASP A 851 15.35 42.19 1.22
N ILE A 852 16.36 41.88 2.04
CA ILE A 852 17.78 41.97 1.65
C ILE A 852 18.45 40.62 1.82
N VAL A 853 19.08 40.08 0.78
CA VAL A 853 19.93 38.89 0.87
C VAL A 853 21.26 39.18 0.18
N ASP A 854 22.34 39.09 0.93
CA ASP A 854 23.69 39.23 0.40
C ASP A 854 24.18 37.88 -0.14
N GLN A 855 24.79 37.89 -1.32
CA GLN A 855 25.28 36.70 -1.99
C GLN A 855 26.38 35.94 -1.24
N ASP A 856 27.30 36.66 -0.59
CA ASP A 856 28.48 36.03 0.02
C ASP A 856 28.12 35.31 1.32
N SER A 857 26.88 35.50 1.80
CA SER A 857 26.32 34.89 3.01
C SER A 857 26.36 33.36 3.01
N PHE A 858 26.23 32.73 1.83
CA PHE A 858 26.12 31.27 1.69
C PHE A 858 27.45 30.58 1.37
N ARG A 859 28.49 31.31 0.96
CA ARG A 859 29.85 30.77 0.71
C ARG A 859 30.42 29.89 1.83
N PRO A 860 30.13 30.16 3.11
CA PRO A 860 30.61 29.31 4.20
C PRO A 860 30.03 27.89 4.19
N LEU A 861 28.83 27.66 3.64
CA LEU A 861 28.07 26.42 3.72
C LEU A 861 28.57 25.34 2.73
N SER A 862 29.87 25.00 2.81
CA SER A 862 30.54 24.12 1.83
C SER A 862 29.99 22.70 1.76
N SER A 863 29.42 22.16 2.86
CA SER A 863 28.88 20.80 2.92
C SER A 863 27.37 20.72 2.71
N LEU A 864 26.69 21.84 2.43
CA LEU A 864 25.24 21.87 2.28
C LEU A 864 24.80 20.99 1.11
N ARG A 865 24.01 19.97 1.41
CA ARG A 865 23.48 19.02 0.43
C ARG A 865 22.06 19.34 0.03
N SER A 866 21.25 19.83 0.96
CA SER A 866 19.83 20.13 0.76
C SER A 866 19.50 21.54 1.23
N LEU A 867 18.94 22.33 0.32
CA LEU A 867 18.46 23.68 0.58
C LEU A 867 16.98 23.78 0.23
N HIS A 868 16.16 24.17 1.21
CA HIS A 868 14.75 24.53 0.99
C HIS A 868 14.57 26.03 1.16
N ILE A 869 14.16 26.69 0.09
CA ILE A 869 13.92 28.13 0.03
C ILE A 869 12.55 28.41 -0.60
N GLN A 870 12.18 29.69 -0.59
CA GLN A 870 11.07 30.21 -1.38
C GLN A 870 11.59 31.23 -2.41
N SER A 871 10.77 31.61 -3.40
CA SER A 871 11.18 32.51 -4.49
C SER A 871 11.55 33.95 -4.05
N TRP A 872 11.18 34.36 -2.83
CA TRP A 872 11.49 35.66 -2.22
C TRP A 872 11.20 36.87 -3.12
N SER A 873 9.96 36.95 -3.63
CA SER A 873 9.56 37.96 -4.61
C SER A 873 9.51 39.40 -4.13
N THR A 874 9.52 39.59 -2.81
CA THR A 874 9.57 40.90 -2.16
C THR A 874 10.96 41.54 -2.24
N ILE A 875 12.02 40.78 -2.52
CA ILE A 875 13.40 41.26 -2.58
C ILE A 875 13.65 41.98 -3.90
N ASN A 876 14.38 43.11 -3.86
CA ASN A 876 14.80 43.79 -5.07
C ASN A 876 15.79 42.93 -5.91
N HIS A 877 15.27 42.31 -6.97
CA HIS A 877 16.00 41.42 -7.88
C HIS A 877 17.14 42.08 -8.68
N SER A 878 17.27 43.41 -8.62
CA SER A 878 18.48 44.10 -9.13
C SER A 878 19.71 43.90 -8.23
N THR A 879 19.50 43.56 -6.95
CA THR A 879 20.55 43.43 -5.94
C THR A 879 20.78 42.00 -5.46
N PHE A 880 19.79 41.11 -5.62
CA PHE A 880 19.87 39.71 -5.18
C PHE A 880 19.36 38.75 -6.26
N ARG A 881 20.10 37.65 -6.46
CA ARG A 881 19.72 36.55 -7.34
C ARG A 881 19.99 35.20 -6.67
N ILE A 882 19.14 34.21 -6.93
CA ILE A 882 19.27 32.85 -6.39
C ILE A 882 20.59 32.21 -6.85
N CYS A 883 21.04 32.52 -8.06
CA CYS A 883 22.31 32.05 -8.59
C CYS A 883 23.52 32.37 -7.73
N ASN A 884 23.55 33.57 -7.16
CA ASN A 884 24.68 33.99 -6.35
C ASN A 884 24.75 33.19 -5.04
N VAL A 885 23.61 32.67 -4.56
CA VAL A 885 23.53 31.74 -3.41
C VAL A 885 24.04 30.36 -3.80
N THR A 886 23.51 29.78 -4.89
CA THR A 886 23.86 28.42 -5.31
C THR A 886 25.30 28.30 -5.80
N SER A 887 25.85 29.33 -6.46
CA SER A 887 27.26 29.35 -6.91
C SER A 887 28.24 29.32 -5.76
N SER A 888 27.78 29.78 -4.61
CA SER A 888 28.53 29.75 -3.37
C SER A 888 28.47 28.40 -2.66
N LEU A 889 27.71 27.41 -3.16
CA LEU A 889 27.41 26.13 -2.49
C LEU A 889 27.93 24.93 -3.31
N PRO A 890 29.22 24.55 -3.19
CA PRO A 890 29.82 23.54 -4.05
C PRO A 890 29.27 22.12 -3.84
N SER A 891 28.72 21.78 -2.68
CA SER A 891 28.19 20.41 -2.41
C SER A 891 26.67 20.29 -2.59
N LEU A 892 26.00 21.35 -3.06
CA LEU A 892 24.54 21.37 -3.15
C LEU A 892 24.05 20.31 -4.13
N TYR A 893 23.36 19.31 -3.60
CA TYR A 893 22.83 18.18 -4.35
C TYR A 893 21.35 18.36 -4.66
N LYS A 894 20.58 18.80 -3.66
CA LYS A 894 19.12 18.97 -3.69
C LYS A 894 18.73 20.42 -3.43
N LEU A 895 17.98 21.00 -4.36
CA LEU A 895 17.39 22.34 -4.22
C LEU A 895 15.87 22.23 -4.33
N VAL A 896 15.17 22.67 -3.29
CA VAL A 896 13.70 22.78 -3.25
C VAL A 896 13.32 24.25 -3.18
N ILE A 897 12.50 24.69 -4.11
CA ILE A 897 12.04 26.08 -4.21
C ILE A 897 10.51 26.11 -4.20
N ASP A 898 9.96 26.74 -3.17
CA ASP A 898 8.54 27.08 -3.11
C ASP A 898 8.31 28.44 -3.80
N TRP A 899 7.70 28.40 -4.98
CA TRP A 899 7.39 29.56 -5.80
C TRP A 899 6.10 30.23 -5.33
N THR A 900 6.23 31.49 -4.89
CA THR A 900 5.08 32.24 -4.35
C THR A 900 4.36 33.09 -5.39
N ASP A 901 4.98 33.34 -6.54
CA ASP A 901 4.45 34.18 -7.61
C ASP A 901 3.79 33.38 -8.73
N ASP A 902 3.07 34.08 -9.61
CA ASP A 902 2.45 33.53 -10.80
C ASP A 902 3.41 33.38 -12.00
N TYR A 903 4.54 34.10 -11.99
CA TYR A 903 5.52 34.08 -13.06
C TYR A 903 6.96 33.86 -12.55
N MET A 904 7.60 32.81 -13.05
CA MET A 904 9.02 32.53 -12.83
C MET A 904 9.85 33.19 -13.93
N ASN A 905 10.57 34.25 -13.58
CA ASN A 905 11.42 35.00 -14.51
C ASN A 905 12.86 34.40 -14.57
N THR A 906 13.85 35.20 -14.96
CA THR A 906 15.27 34.80 -15.03
C THR A 906 15.98 34.74 -13.66
N GLN A 907 15.24 34.62 -12.55
CA GLN A 907 15.78 34.53 -11.18
C GLN A 907 16.79 33.40 -10.95
N LEU A 908 16.69 32.30 -11.71
CA LEU A 908 17.64 31.18 -11.66
C LEU A 908 18.88 31.42 -12.54
N HIS A 909 18.92 32.46 -13.38
CA HIS A 909 20.02 32.69 -14.32
C HIS A 909 21.38 32.85 -13.61
N GLY A 910 22.40 32.12 -14.05
CA GLY A 910 23.75 32.13 -13.49
C GLY A 910 24.03 31.13 -12.35
N ILE A 911 23.08 30.24 -11.99
CA ILE A 911 23.32 29.15 -11.02
C ILE A 911 24.46 28.25 -11.54
N ASP A 912 25.46 27.96 -10.71
CA ASP A 912 26.40 26.88 -11.02
C ASP A 912 25.72 25.53 -10.75
N ALA A 913 25.30 24.86 -11.82
CA ALA A 913 24.56 23.61 -11.76
C ALA A 913 25.43 22.36 -11.67
N GLY A 914 26.76 22.47 -11.70
CA GLY A 914 27.66 21.33 -11.86
C GLY A 914 27.41 20.16 -10.90
N ASN A 915 26.98 20.48 -9.67
CA ASN A 915 26.75 19.51 -8.58
C ASN A 915 25.28 19.30 -8.19
N ILE A 916 24.34 20.12 -8.68
CA ILE A 916 22.91 19.96 -8.38
C ILE A 916 22.38 18.79 -9.22
N ARG A 917 21.90 17.75 -8.55
CA ARG A 917 21.33 16.56 -9.19
C ARG A 917 19.82 16.46 -8.99
N TYR A 918 19.24 17.22 -8.06
CA TYR A 918 17.80 17.25 -7.84
C TYR A 918 17.31 18.69 -7.68
N LEU A 919 16.47 19.13 -8.61
CA LEU A 919 15.79 20.41 -8.55
C LEU A 919 14.29 20.16 -8.45
N GLU A 920 13.67 20.74 -7.43
CA GLU A 920 12.23 20.68 -7.24
C GLU A 920 11.63 22.09 -7.12
N ILE A 921 10.67 22.38 -8.00
CA ILE A 921 9.92 23.62 -8.03
C ILE A 921 8.47 23.27 -7.70
N ARG A 922 7.97 23.88 -6.63
CA ARG A 922 6.57 23.75 -6.17
C ARG A 922 5.92 25.12 -6.08
N GLY A 923 4.60 25.17 -6.10
CA GLY A 923 3.88 26.41 -5.82
C GLY A 923 2.60 26.52 -6.64
N ALA A 924 1.47 26.42 -5.95
CA ALA A 924 0.16 26.40 -6.60
C ALA A 924 -0.13 27.67 -7.43
N LYS A 925 0.50 28.80 -7.10
CA LYS A 925 0.31 30.07 -7.83
C LYS A 925 1.07 30.15 -9.14
N LEU A 926 2.14 29.37 -9.35
CA LEU A 926 3.00 29.47 -10.52
C LEU A 926 2.25 29.04 -11.78
N GLN A 927 2.11 29.96 -12.75
CA GLN A 927 1.35 29.77 -14.00
C GLN A 927 2.22 29.86 -15.26
N LYS A 928 3.37 30.54 -15.21
CA LYS A 928 4.23 30.81 -16.37
C LYS A 928 5.71 30.76 -15.98
N ILE A 929 6.57 30.26 -16.88
CA ILE A 929 8.04 30.26 -16.71
C ILE A 929 8.70 30.94 -17.93
N CYS A 930 9.71 31.78 -17.68
CA CYS A 930 10.50 32.49 -18.69
C CYS A 930 11.43 31.54 -19.46
N ASP A 931 11.74 31.90 -20.71
CA ASP A 931 12.52 31.09 -21.63
C ASP A 931 13.91 30.75 -21.04
N GLU A 932 14.66 31.75 -20.61
CA GLU A 932 16.03 31.59 -20.16
C GLU A 932 16.16 31.01 -18.73
N ALA A 933 15.06 30.65 -18.07
CA ALA A 933 15.06 30.27 -16.65
C ALA A 933 15.94 29.03 -16.34
N PHE A 934 16.01 28.05 -17.25
CA PHE A 934 16.79 26.82 -17.07
C PHE A 934 18.14 26.82 -17.79
N GLN A 935 18.53 27.93 -18.42
CA GLN A 935 19.86 28.13 -19.01
C GLN A 935 21.03 27.65 -18.14
N PRO A 936 21.07 27.93 -16.83
CA PRO A 936 22.24 27.59 -16.00
C PRO A 936 22.51 26.09 -15.87
N PHE A 937 21.48 25.24 -16.05
CA PHE A 937 21.62 23.80 -15.87
C PHE A 937 22.15 23.09 -17.11
N ALA A 938 22.38 23.81 -18.22
CA ALA A 938 22.66 23.24 -19.53
C ALA A 938 23.86 22.28 -19.60
N ASP A 939 24.94 22.61 -18.88
CA ASP A 939 26.20 21.88 -18.94
C ASP A 939 26.29 20.74 -17.89
N SER A 940 25.19 20.41 -17.20
CA SER A 940 25.17 19.37 -16.16
C SER A 940 25.43 17.98 -16.75
N GLN A 941 26.08 17.09 -15.99
CA GLN A 941 26.27 15.68 -16.40
C GLN A 941 25.03 14.81 -16.11
N GLU A 942 24.37 15.09 -14.98
CA GLU A 942 23.14 14.43 -14.55
C GLU A 942 22.28 15.45 -13.79
N ILE A 943 20.97 15.45 -14.01
CA ILE A 943 20.01 16.20 -13.17
C ILE A 943 18.60 15.61 -13.28
N PHE A 944 17.89 15.58 -12.16
CA PHE A 944 16.46 15.33 -12.09
C PHE A 944 15.72 16.64 -11.77
N ILE A 945 14.85 17.07 -12.68
CA ILE A 945 14.03 18.27 -12.52
C ILE A 945 12.58 17.85 -12.31
N ARG A 946 12.02 18.26 -11.17
CA ARG A 946 10.61 18.08 -10.82
C ARG A 946 9.93 19.45 -10.76
N ILE A 947 8.94 19.67 -11.62
CA ILE A 947 8.00 20.80 -11.49
C ILE A 947 6.66 20.17 -11.15
N THR A 948 6.12 20.45 -9.98
CA THR A 948 4.93 19.75 -9.47
C THR A 948 4.10 20.67 -8.60
N GLU A 949 2.80 20.38 -8.47
CA GLU A 949 1.88 21.18 -7.65
C GLU A 949 1.84 22.65 -8.12
N THR A 950 1.86 22.88 -9.45
CA THR A 950 1.77 24.22 -10.05
C THR A 950 0.58 24.35 -10.99
N SER A 951 0.22 25.59 -11.31
CA SER A 951 -0.83 25.93 -12.29
C SER A 951 -0.24 26.21 -13.69
N LEU A 952 0.89 25.60 -14.03
CA LEU A 952 1.62 25.86 -15.27
C LEU A 952 0.89 25.27 -16.49
N MET A 953 0.50 26.13 -17.44
CA MET A 953 -0.20 25.70 -18.66
C MET A 953 0.70 25.44 -19.87
N LYS A 954 1.89 26.07 -19.92
CA LYS A 954 2.86 25.93 -21.03
C LYS A 954 4.29 25.95 -20.49
N LEU A 955 5.18 25.19 -21.11
CA LEU A 955 6.62 25.24 -20.86
C LEU A 955 7.29 26.33 -21.72
N PRO A 956 8.41 26.93 -21.25
CA PRO A 956 9.19 27.89 -22.02
C PRO A 956 9.82 27.28 -23.28
N LEU A 957 9.85 28.03 -24.40
CA LEU A 957 10.41 27.63 -25.70
C LEU A 957 11.91 27.34 -25.68
N SER A 958 12.64 27.74 -24.65
CA SER A 958 14.04 27.37 -24.48
C SER A 958 14.31 26.48 -23.25
N PHE A 959 13.27 25.82 -22.73
CA PHE A 959 13.39 24.89 -21.60
C PHE A 959 14.39 23.75 -21.88
N MET A 960 14.34 23.11 -23.05
CA MET A 960 15.27 22.05 -23.44
C MET A 960 16.39 22.52 -24.38
N ARG A 961 16.39 23.80 -24.80
CA ARG A 961 17.56 24.47 -25.40
C ARG A 961 18.83 24.21 -24.62
N HIS A 962 18.63 24.33 -23.32
CA HIS A 962 19.64 24.31 -22.31
C HIS A 962 19.74 22.90 -21.73
N LEU A 963 18.64 22.33 -21.23
CA LEU A 963 18.64 21.03 -20.58
C LEU A 963 18.91 19.83 -21.51
N GLY A 964 18.61 19.96 -22.81
CA GLY A 964 18.68 18.84 -23.77
C GLY A 964 20.08 18.31 -24.06
N GLN A 965 21.13 19.03 -23.65
CA GLN A 965 22.53 18.62 -23.83
C GLN A 965 23.05 17.75 -22.67
N ILE A 966 22.27 17.61 -21.59
CA ILE A 966 22.63 16.89 -20.37
C ILE A 966 22.58 15.37 -20.60
N PRO A 967 23.67 14.61 -20.36
CA PRO A 967 23.74 13.17 -20.58
C PRO A 967 22.68 12.36 -19.81
N GLN A 968 22.43 12.67 -18.54
CA GLN A 968 21.44 11.98 -17.69
C GLN A 968 20.39 12.97 -17.17
N LEU A 969 19.42 13.30 -18.01
CA LEU A 969 18.32 14.19 -17.67
C LEU A 969 17.07 13.39 -17.27
N GLY A 970 16.62 13.55 -16.03
CA GLY A 970 15.27 13.18 -15.59
C GLY A 970 14.38 14.40 -15.55
N VAL A 971 13.18 14.31 -16.16
CA VAL A 971 12.18 15.38 -16.08
C VAL A 971 10.84 14.80 -15.67
N ASP A 972 10.33 15.31 -14.56
CA ASP A 972 8.99 15.05 -14.06
C ASP A 972 8.20 16.35 -14.07
N LEU A 973 7.17 16.38 -14.91
CA LEU A 973 6.23 17.49 -15.05
C LEU A 973 4.83 17.04 -14.65
N SER A 974 4.70 16.02 -13.80
CA SER A 974 3.42 15.51 -13.35
C SER A 974 2.76 16.47 -12.35
N TYR A 975 1.42 16.50 -12.35
CA TYR A 975 0.62 17.37 -11.50
C TYR A 975 0.83 18.86 -11.78
N ASN A 976 0.75 19.20 -13.08
CA ASN A 976 0.65 20.58 -13.57
C ASN A 976 -0.61 20.70 -14.46
N GLN A 977 -0.74 21.81 -15.19
CA GLN A 977 -1.89 22.08 -16.07
C GLN A 977 -1.46 22.20 -17.55
N LEU A 978 -0.40 21.50 -17.95
CA LEU A 978 0.21 21.69 -19.27
C LEU A 978 -0.73 21.25 -20.40
N THR A 979 -1.04 22.15 -21.33
CA THR A 979 -1.94 21.85 -22.46
C THR A 979 -1.20 21.57 -23.78
N THR A 980 0.03 22.07 -23.94
CA THR A 980 0.82 21.96 -25.20
C THR A 980 2.33 21.87 -24.93
N LEU A 981 3.08 21.13 -25.76
CA LEU A 981 4.55 21.04 -25.72
C LEU A 981 5.12 21.46 -27.09
N ASN A 982 5.73 22.63 -27.18
CA ASN A 982 6.27 23.20 -28.42
C ASN A 982 7.62 22.55 -28.82
N PRO A 983 7.95 22.27 -30.11
CA PRO A 983 9.23 21.64 -30.49
C PRO A 983 10.43 22.47 -30.15
N ALA A 984 10.29 23.79 -30.30
CA ALA A 984 11.39 24.71 -30.17
C ALA A 984 12.00 24.58 -28.77
N ILE A 985 11.19 24.12 -27.81
CA ILE A 985 11.59 23.72 -26.47
C ILE A 985 12.79 22.78 -26.54
N PHE A 986 12.66 21.68 -27.27
CA PHE A 986 13.65 20.60 -27.33
C PHE A 986 14.74 20.86 -28.37
N TYR A 987 14.50 21.75 -29.34
CA TYR A 987 15.40 22.01 -30.48
C TYR A 987 15.61 23.50 -30.72
N PRO A 988 16.52 24.11 -29.95
CA PRO A 988 16.70 25.56 -29.96
C PRO A 988 17.34 26.16 -31.21
N ASN A 989 18.03 25.35 -32.02
CA ASN A 989 18.70 25.81 -33.24
C ASN A 989 17.76 25.81 -34.47
N PHE A 990 16.47 25.54 -34.29
CA PHE A 990 15.45 25.61 -35.35
C PHE A 990 14.98 27.04 -35.69
N THR A 991 15.75 28.08 -35.35
CA THR A 991 15.42 29.49 -35.68
C THR A 991 16.21 30.09 -36.83
N SER A 992 17.14 29.35 -37.46
CA SER A 992 17.89 29.90 -38.62
C SER A 992 17.36 29.47 -40.00
N TRP A 993 16.30 28.65 -40.09
CA TRP A 993 15.72 28.21 -41.37
C TRP A 993 14.27 28.66 -41.61
N SER A 994 13.60 29.28 -40.63
CA SER A 994 12.19 29.69 -40.77
C SER A 994 12.00 31.15 -41.17
N HIS A 995 13.06 31.97 -41.20
CA HIS A 995 13.00 33.33 -41.75
C HIS A 995 13.48 33.46 -43.20
N GLU A 996 14.05 32.39 -43.78
CA GLU A 996 14.29 32.25 -45.22
C GLU A 996 13.78 30.88 -45.68
N ASN A 997 12.45 30.70 -45.73
CA ASN A 997 11.85 29.59 -46.50
C ASN A 997 11.12 30.18 -47.71
N GLU A 998 11.55 29.71 -48.88
CA GLU A 998 11.25 30.15 -50.24
C GLU A 998 9.76 30.20 -50.62
N ALA A 999 8.82 29.71 -49.80
CA ALA A 999 7.40 29.78 -50.13
C ALA A 999 6.80 31.19 -50.05
N GLY A 1000 7.28 32.09 -49.18
CA GLY A 1000 6.75 33.46 -49.08
C GLY A 1000 7.36 34.45 -50.09
N GLY A 1001 8.62 34.21 -50.46
CA GLY A 1001 9.39 35.04 -51.41
C GLY A 1001 9.06 34.71 -52.86
N GLU A 1002 8.87 33.43 -53.19
CA GLU A 1002 8.43 33.02 -54.53
C GLU A 1002 6.95 33.32 -54.76
N LEU A 1003 6.05 33.16 -53.79
CA LEU A 1003 4.65 33.58 -53.96
C LEU A 1003 4.52 35.10 -54.13
N ARG A 1004 5.29 35.91 -53.38
CA ARG A 1004 5.30 37.38 -53.54
C ARG A 1004 5.96 37.83 -54.84
N ARG A 1005 6.95 37.08 -55.38
CA ARG A 1005 7.49 37.32 -56.72
C ARG A 1005 6.52 36.88 -57.81
N ALA A 1006 5.92 35.69 -57.69
CA ALA A 1006 4.97 35.10 -58.64
C ALA A 1006 3.67 35.92 -58.76
N VAL A 1007 3.11 36.40 -57.64
CA VAL A 1007 1.90 37.25 -57.64
C VAL A 1007 2.20 38.67 -58.15
N ARG A 1008 3.43 39.18 -57.98
CA ARG A 1008 3.86 40.47 -58.57
C ARG A 1008 4.24 40.38 -60.04
N SER A 1009 4.63 39.19 -60.54
CA SER A 1009 5.01 38.95 -61.93
C SER A 1009 3.89 38.35 -62.79
N ALA A 1010 2.80 37.87 -62.18
CA ALA A 1010 1.67 37.32 -62.90
C ALA A 1010 0.87 38.43 -63.60
N THR A 1011 0.71 38.29 -64.92
CA THR A 1011 -0.07 39.20 -65.77
C THR A 1011 -1.20 38.41 -66.44
N CYS A 1012 -2.42 38.97 -66.48
CA CYS A 1012 -3.51 38.46 -67.34
C CYS A 1012 -3.65 39.42 -68.53
N ARG A 1013 -4.16 38.92 -69.67
CA ARG A 1013 -4.50 39.78 -70.81
C ARG A 1013 -5.94 40.26 -70.68
N ASP A 1014 -6.15 41.57 -70.83
CA ASP A 1014 -7.50 42.14 -70.90
C ASP A 1014 -8.24 41.74 -72.20
N GLN A 1015 -9.52 42.10 -72.32
CA GLN A 1015 -10.35 41.78 -73.50
C GLN A 1015 -9.87 42.42 -74.83
N LEU A 1016 -8.83 43.27 -74.77
CA LEU A 1016 -8.16 43.86 -75.94
C LEU A 1016 -6.74 43.29 -76.17
N GLY A 1017 -6.33 42.30 -75.38
CA GLY A 1017 -5.10 41.54 -75.55
C GLY A 1017 -3.83 42.15 -74.93
N ARG A 1018 -3.94 43.17 -74.08
CA ARG A 1018 -2.79 43.80 -73.40
C ARG A 1018 -2.49 43.13 -72.06
N GLN A 1019 -1.22 42.92 -71.72
CA GLN A 1019 -0.81 42.30 -70.46
C GLN A 1019 -0.89 43.30 -69.29
N VAL A 1020 -1.68 42.96 -68.26
CA VAL A 1020 -1.89 43.79 -67.06
C VAL A 1020 -1.54 42.98 -65.80
N PRO A 1021 -0.83 43.55 -64.81
CA PRO A 1021 -0.48 42.86 -63.57
C PRO A 1021 -1.73 42.49 -62.74
N LEU A 1022 -1.75 41.26 -62.20
CA LEU A 1022 -2.91 40.67 -61.50
C LEU A 1022 -3.43 41.49 -60.29
N LEU A 1023 -2.60 42.37 -59.73
CA LEU A 1023 -2.93 43.22 -58.58
C LEU A 1023 -3.71 44.51 -58.95
N GLN A 1024 -3.93 44.80 -60.24
CA GLN A 1024 -4.58 46.03 -60.71
C GLN A 1024 -5.95 45.84 -61.40
N LEU A 1025 -6.48 44.61 -61.46
CA LEU A 1025 -7.77 44.32 -62.11
C LEU A 1025 -8.97 44.61 -61.17
N ARG A 1026 -10.07 45.13 -61.73
CA ARG A 1026 -11.31 45.42 -60.98
C ARG A 1026 -12.22 44.18 -60.91
N ALA A 1027 -13.08 44.16 -59.90
CA ALA A 1027 -13.84 42.98 -59.46
C ALA A 1027 -14.93 42.50 -60.45
N ASP A 1028 -15.20 43.25 -61.51
CA ASP A 1028 -16.27 43.05 -62.49
C ASP A 1028 -15.85 42.24 -63.74
N GLU A 1029 -14.61 41.77 -63.82
CA GLU A 1029 -14.11 40.90 -64.91
C GLU A 1029 -13.89 39.45 -64.44
N ALA A 1030 -14.99 38.69 -64.30
CA ALA A 1030 -14.98 37.34 -63.72
C ALA A 1030 -14.43 36.22 -64.65
N ASP A 1031 -14.25 36.47 -65.95
CA ASP A 1031 -13.92 35.38 -66.90
C ASP A 1031 -12.43 35.00 -66.96
N CYS A 1032 -11.49 35.81 -66.44
CA CYS A 1032 -10.07 35.39 -66.33
C CYS A 1032 -9.81 34.49 -65.09
N HIS A 1033 -10.76 34.39 -64.14
CA HIS A 1033 -10.59 33.53 -62.95
C HIS A 1033 -10.82 32.05 -63.24
N ALA A 1034 -11.55 31.68 -64.29
CA ALA A 1034 -11.98 30.30 -64.52
C ALA A 1034 -10.99 29.45 -65.35
N SER A 1035 -10.10 30.05 -66.16
CA SER A 1035 -9.26 29.27 -67.09
C SER A 1035 -7.96 28.72 -66.47
N ALA A 1036 -7.63 29.05 -65.22
CA ALA A 1036 -6.43 28.52 -64.55
C ALA A 1036 -6.65 27.15 -63.87
N LEU A 1037 -7.88 26.63 -63.87
CA LEU A 1037 -8.27 25.47 -63.07
C LEU A 1037 -8.60 24.19 -63.89
N SER A 1038 -8.35 24.17 -65.20
CA SER A 1038 -8.79 23.05 -66.06
C SER A 1038 -7.83 22.77 -67.23
N SER A 1039 -6.73 22.04 -66.97
CA SER A 1039 -6.25 20.98 -67.89
C SER A 1039 -4.95 20.30 -67.39
N ASP A 1040 -5.06 19.00 -67.14
CA ASP A 1040 -4.07 17.92 -67.35
C ASP A 1040 -2.72 17.91 -66.62
N ALA A 1041 -2.73 17.38 -65.38
CA ALA A 1041 -1.73 16.42 -64.90
C ALA A 1041 -2.29 15.56 -63.75
N GLN A 1042 -1.84 14.30 -63.69
CA GLN A 1042 -2.28 13.16 -62.87
C GLN A 1042 -2.32 13.36 -61.33
N PRO A 1043 -3.03 12.50 -60.56
CA PRO A 1043 -3.96 12.93 -59.52
C PRO A 1043 -3.35 12.98 -58.11
N ASN A 1044 -3.68 14.03 -57.36
CA ASN A 1044 -3.77 13.99 -55.89
C ASN A 1044 -5.01 14.78 -55.46
N TYR A 1045 -5.97 14.08 -54.85
CA TYR A 1045 -7.29 14.59 -54.48
C TYR A 1045 -7.26 15.72 -53.42
N THR A 1046 -6.09 16.01 -52.86
CA THR A 1046 -5.88 16.96 -51.75
C THR A 1046 -5.76 18.42 -52.20
N ASP A 1047 -5.15 18.70 -53.35
CA ASP A 1047 -4.92 20.10 -53.79
C ASP A 1047 -6.18 20.77 -54.37
N PHE A 1048 -7.13 19.98 -54.88
CA PHE A 1048 -8.41 20.50 -55.39
C PHE A 1048 -9.27 21.09 -54.26
N ILE A 1049 -9.25 20.47 -53.07
CA ILE A 1049 -9.98 20.95 -51.89
C ILE A 1049 -9.29 22.19 -51.31
N TYR A 1050 -7.96 22.23 -51.24
CA TYR A 1050 -7.24 23.43 -50.77
C TYR A 1050 -7.47 24.64 -51.68
N THR A 1051 -7.52 24.44 -53.00
CA THR A 1051 -7.76 25.53 -53.96
C THR A 1051 -9.21 26.02 -53.94
N LEU A 1052 -10.18 25.10 -53.76
CA LEU A 1052 -11.59 25.44 -53.59
C LEU A 1052 -11.85 26.17 -52.27
N ILE A 1053 -11.21 25.75 -51.18
CA ILE A 1053 -11.31 26.41 -49.86
C ILE A 1053 -10.69 27.80 -49.91
N ILE A 1054 -9.53 27.99 -50.54
CA ILE A 1054 -8.90 29.30 -50.69
C ILE A 1054 -9.75 30.22 -51.58
N ALA A 1055 -10.35 29.71 -52.66
CA ALA A 1055 -11.26 30.49 -53.51
C ALA A 1055 -12.52 30.93 -52.75
N ILE A 1056 -13.12 30.04 -51.96
CA ILE A 1056 -14.28 30.34 -51.11
C ILE A 1056 -13.90 31.32 -49.99
N TRP A 1057 -12.74 31.17 -49.36
CA TRP A 1057 -12.26 32.07 -48.31
C TRP A 1057 -11.99 33.48 -48.85
N THR A 1058 -11.52 33.60 -50.09
CA THR A 1058 -11.23 34.88 -50.73
C THR A 1058 -12.50 35.58 -51.26
N LEU A 1059 -13.53 34.82 -51.65
CA LEU A 1059 -14.85 35.32 -52.08
C LEU A 1059 -15.76 35.74 -50.91
N VAL A 1060 -15.55 35.18 -49.71
CA VAL A 1060 -16.38 35.46 -48.52
C VAL A 1060 -15.83 36.60 -47.66
N LEU A 1061 -14.53 36.94 -47.79
CA LEU A 1061 -13.86 37.99 -47.01
C LEU A 1061 -13.48 39.25 -47.83
N ARG A 1062 -14.16 39.49 -48.96
CA ARG A 1062 -14.15 40.78 -49.65
C ARG A 1062 -15.56 41.30 -49.89
#